data_AF-A0A9X2FD14-F1
#
_entry.id   AF-A0A9X2FD14-F1
#
_cell.length_a   1.000
_cell.length_b   1.000
_cell.length_c   1.000
_cell.angle_alpha   90.00
_cell.angle_beta   90.00
_cell.angle_gamma   90.00
#
_symmetry.space_group_name_H-M   'P 1'
#
loop_
_entity.id
_entity.type
_entity.pdbx_description
1 polymer ?
#
loop_
_entity_poly.entity_id
_entity_poly.type
_entity_poly.pdbx_seq_one_letter_code
_entity_poly.pdbx_strand_id
1 'polypeptide(L)'
;MGTTEPTRLPQRIGLLSVTRRLIKSPGLLLLSMLLAGAIFRPYAGIVHDARLYAVQVLDHLHPEVYSNDLFLKYGSQDKYSLFSQISGPMAAWIGVPTAFFLLYLGGNALWLLALTKFNPALLRQRLAAVAALIYMAVNPLAFGGWKTFHVNENFLTPRIWAVALVVLALERLLAERHLASLLCVVLSMLLHPIMGFSGLCIWVAYELMSRMKPVHFAGGVLAVLVVTTSVLFIEPLGTAVLGHMDAQWRHHATDTNPYGVPTSWQLADWAAVAMAFAIVTAGRMWARLPANSRRLLDCIMLLAAIGLAVGLVAPFLPYRLLLQGQAYRALWPLQMVQIPVLFALLELLLRRQMSKVGVRVTVAVLVGFAVQSLNPVQLVTIFLLVVAAYCRQLSASSSNEAQAVAFHRYAMLALCLAIALGVLVVGTAYVDLMASFPPLERLAALPASLGPILIWAMAASLLFALGVILRNRSLYGGVAVCGWLGLNAAFFLIPNSSLYASIGGEEMKDISFVEGYLNTKYARTSETPVLYWALAPIEQIWIDLQCSSFYSIPQTAGNMFNRGTAIEGDRRAKLTRKFELDIRRPWLAKCQPHHKQGIKRIFGAVQEPPPTVEDLIAICQDENIDLVIVPNEFDGWYAATNGHLFIYDAQRIRNALDSNRALSYEP
;
A
#
# COMPACT_ATOMS: atom_id res chain seq x y z
N MET A 1 58.80 31.56 29.85
CA MET A 1 58.09 31.62 28.54
C MET A 1 57.38 30.30 28.33
N GLY A 2 56.08 30.26 28.54
CA GLY A 2 55.24 29.08 28.32
C GLY A 2 53.87 29.57 27.90
N THR A 3 53.72 29.84 26.62
CA THR A 3 52.44 30.19 26.00
C THR A 3 51.59 28.94 25.88
N THR A 4 50.65 28.78 26.80
CA THR A 4 49.55 27.81 26.68
C THR A 4 48.70 28.20 25.48
N GLU A 5 48.73 27.39 24.42
CA GLU A 5 47.78 27.49 23.32
C GLU A 5 46.35 27.41 23.87
N PRO A 6 45.44 28.31 23.49
CA PRO A 6 44.05 28.20 23.86
C PRO A 6 43.48 26.93 23.19
N THR A 7 43.14 25.95 24.01
CA THR A 7 42.38 24.76 23.63
C THR A 7 41.15 25.20 22.85
N ARG A 8 41.17 25.00 21.53
CA ARG A 8 40.03 25.28 20.64
C ARG A 8 38.82 24.49 21.18
N LEU A 9 37.87 25.20 21.77
CA LEU A 9 36.56 24.66 22.13
C LEU A 9 36.01 23.85 20.93
N PRO A 10 35.59 22.58 21.12
CA PRO A 10 35.08 21.77 20.03
C PRO A 10 33.91 22.49 19.37
N GLN A 11 34.03 22.76 18.06
CA GLN A 11 32.97 23.37 17.27
C GLN A 11 31.65 22.63 17.54
N ARG A 12 30.64 23.33 18.08
CA ARG A 12 29.33 22.75 18.39
C ARG A 12 28.76 22.10 17.13
N ILE A 13 28.65 20.77 17.15
CA ILE A 13 28.03 19.98 16.09
C ILE A 13 26.52 20.23 16.13
N GLY A 14 26.05 21.20 15.35
CA GLY A 14 24.61 21.49 15.21
C GLY A 14 23.93 20.60 14.16
N LEU A 15 22.60 20.53 14.19
CA LEU A 15 21.73 19.84 13.21
C LEU A 15 22.10 20.10 11.75
N LEU A 16 22.46 21.35 11.44
CA LEU A 16 22.90 21.76 10.10
C LEU A 16 24.20 21.08 9.65
N SER A 17 25.11 20.74 10.56
CA SER A 17 26.38 20.10 10.24
C SER A 17 26.22 18.62 9.83
N VAL A 18 25.37 17.88 10.56
CA VAL A 18 25.01 16.48 10.24
C VAL A 18 24.25 16.43 8.92
N THR A 19 23.27 17.31 8.74
CA THR A 19 22.48 17.38 7.51
C THR A 19 23.37 17.72 6.30
N ARG A 20 24.28 18.69 6.43
CA ARG A 20 25.27 19.00 5.39
C ARG A 20 26.19 17.83 5.06
N ARG A 21 26.55 17.01 6.05
CA ARG A 21 27.37 15.81 5.85
C ARG A 21 26.61 14.75 5.04
N LEU A 22 25.35 14.47 5.37
CA LEU A 22 24.49 13.55 4.62
C LEU A 22 24.30 14.04 3.17
N ILE A 23 24.02 15.33 2.97
CA ILE A 23 23.88 15.94 1.65
C ILE A 23 25.15 15.78 0.79
N LYS A 24 26.35 15.83 1.40
CA LYS A 24 27.62 15.66 0.70
C LYS A 24 27.97 14.21 0.38
N SER A 25 27.24 13.24 0.95
CA SER A 25 27.52 11.81 0.82
C SER A 25 26.26 11.05 0.38
N PRO A 26 25.96 10.97 -0.93
CA PRO A 26 24.74 10.34 -1.44
C PRO A 26 24.54 8.90 -0.97
N GLY A 27 25.63 8.11 -0.91
CA GLY A 27 25.58 6.75 -0.37
C GLY A 27 25.16 6.72 1.10
N LEU A 28 25.71 7.61 1.92
CA LEU A 28 25.34 7.70 3.33
C LEU A 28 23.86 8.10 3.52
N LEU A 29 23.39 9.04 2.70
CA LEU A 29 21.98 9.44 2.69
C LEU A 29 21.07 8.27 2.32
N LEU A 30 21.41 7.50 1.28
CA LEU A 30 20.65 6.30 0.91
C LEU A 30 20.59 5.30 2.07
N LEU A 31 21.73 5.00 2.69
CA LEU A 31 21.79 4.09 3.84
C LEU A 31 20.96 4.59 5.03
N SER A 32 20.98 5.90 5.30
CA SER A 32 20.11 6.52 6.30
C SER A 32 18.63 6.30 5.98
N MET A 33 18.22 6.44 4.71
CA MET A 33 16.83 6.24 4.32
C MET A 33 16.43 4.76 4.41
N LEU A 34 17.32 3.84 4.04
CA LEU A 34 17.09 2.39 4.19
C LEU A 34 16.90 2.00 5.65
N LEU A 35 17.77 2.47 6.55
CA LEU A 35 17.64 2.24 7.98
C LEU A 35 16.33 2.81 8.52
N ALA A 36 16.01 4.07 8.21
CA ALA A 36 14.77 4.69 8.67
C ALA A 36 13.55 3.95 8.13
N GLY A 37 13.55 3.55 6.86
CA GLY A 37 12.52 2.73 6.25
C GLY A 37 12.32 1.41 6.99
N ALA A 38 13.40 0.68 7.31
CA ALA A 38 13.31 -0.58 8.05
C ALA A 38 12.74 -0.44 9.47
N ILE A 39 13.04 0.67 10.16
CA ILE A 39 12.56 0.92 11.53
C ILE A 39 11.06 1.22 11.56
N PHE A 40 10.58 2.05 10.63
CA PHE A 40 9.21 2.54 10.66
C PHE A 40 8.27 1.79 9.72
N ARG A 41 8.81 1.10 8.72
CA ARG A 41 8.07 0.37 7.67
C ARG A 41 8.84 -0.91 7.28
N PRO A 42 9.06 -1.83 8.23
CA PRO A 42 9.73 -3.10 7.94
C PRO A 42 8.93 -3.94 6.93
N TYR A 43 9.60 -4.92 6.34
CA TYR A 43 8.97 -5.91 5.47
C TYR A 43 7.74 -6.54 6.14
N ALA A 44 6.62 -6.57 5.43
CA ALA A 44 5.34 -7.06 5.95
C ALA A 44 5.03 -8.52 5.57
N GLY A 45 5.90 -9.20 4.82
CA GLY A 45 5.63 -10.57 4.37
C GLY A 45 4.71 -10.65 3.14
N ILE A 46 4.09 -11.81 2.96
CA ILE A 46 3.15 -12.08 1.86
C ILE A 46 1.74 -11.66 2.29
N VAL A 47 1.52 -10.35 2.30
CA VAL A 47 0.25 -9.73 2.67
C VAL A 47 -0.33 -8.91 1.52
N HIS A 48 -1.62 -8.58 1.61
CA HIS A 48 -2.30 -7.77 0.59
C HIS A 48 -2.08 -8.35 -0.82
N ASP A 49 -1.72 -7.54 -1.82
CA ASP A 49 -1.57 -8.02 -3.20
C ASP A 49 -0.38 -8.98 -3.36
N ALA A 50 0.58 -9.01 -2.43
CA ALA A 50 1.71 -9.95 -2.50
C ALA A 50 1.23 -11.41 -2.54
N ARG A 51 0.09 -11.73 -1.89
CA ARG A 51 -0.51 -13.08 -1.95
C ARG A 51 -0.98 -13.45 -3.36
N LEU A 52 -1.52 -12.49 -4.10
CA LEU A 52 -2.00 -12.70 -5.47
C LEU A 52 -0.84 -12.88 -6.44
N TYR A 53 0.25 -12.13 -6.24
CA TYR A 53 1.48 -12.33 -7.02
C TYR A 53 2.20 -13.62 -6.63
N ALA A 54 2.14 -14.04 -5.37
CA ALA A 54 2.71 -15.31 -4.92
C ALA A 54 2.03 -16.50 -5.58
N VAL A 55 0.69 -16.51 -5.64
CA VAL A 55 -0.04 -17.60 -6.32
C VAL A 55 0.18 -17.58 -7.84
N GLN A 56 0.36 -16.41 -8.47
CA GLN A 56 0.74 -16.35 -9.89
C GLN A 56 2.12 -16.97 -10.16
N VAL A 57 3.06 -16.78 -9.24
CA VAL A 57 4.37 -17.44 -9.31
C VAL A 57 4.23 -18.94 -9.10
N LEU A 58 3.40 -19.38 -8.15
CA LEU A 58 3.14 -20.80 -7.92
C LEU A 58 2.44 -21.47 -9.11
N ASP A 59 1.47 -20.81 -9.73
CA ASP A 59 0.81 -21.27 -10.97
C ASP A 59 1.80 -21.43 -12.13
N HIS A 60 2.81 -20.57 -12.22
CA HIS A 60 3.88 -20.73 -13.21
C HIS A 60 4.77 -21.95 -12.94
N LEU A 61 4.94 -22.33 -11.67
CA LEU A 61 5.76 -23.47 -11.25
C LEU A 61 4.98 -24.80 -11.27
N HIS A 62 3.69 -24.75 -10.93
CA HIS A 62 2.80 -25.89 -10.71
C HIS A 62 1.40 -25.59 -11.29
N PRO A 63 1.24 -25.42 -12.61
CA PRO A 63 -0.01 -24.99 -13.23
C PRO A 63 -1.17 -25.97 -13.01
N GLU A 64 -0.88 -27.26 -12.84
CA GLU A 64 -1.86 -28.30 -12.56
C GLU A 64 -2.58 -28.09 -11.22
N VAL A 65 -1.87 -27.61 -10.19
CA VAL A 65 -2.35 -27.47 -8.81
C VAL A 65 -3.42 -26.39 -8.69
N TYR A 66 -3.24 -25.27 -9.40
CA TYR A 66 -4.07 -24.07 -9.23
C TYR A 66 -5.05 -23.82 -10.37
N SER A 67 -5.12 -24.74 -11.34
CA SER A 67 -6.01 -24.65 -12.51
C SER A 67 -7.50 -24.45 -12.16
N ASN A 68 -7.93 -24.97 -11.00
CA ASN A 68 -9.30 -24.85 -10.49
C ASN A 68 -9.50 -23.72 -9.47
N ASP A 69 -8.44 -23.03 -9.07
CA ASP A 69 -8.51 -21.90 -8.14
C ASP A 69 -9.28 -20.74 -8.77
N LEU A 70 -10.23 -20.14 -8.04
CA LEU A 70 -11.10 -19.08 -8.56
C LEU A 70 -10.31 -17.90 -9.17
N PHE A 71 -9.16 -17.55 -8.58
CA PHE A 71 -8.36 -16.41 -9.04
C PHE A 71 -7.65 -16.68 -10.39
N LEU A 72 -7.32 -17.95 -10.67
CA LEU A 72 -6.50 -18.36 -11.81
C LEU A 72 -7.29 -19.07 -12.91
N LYS A 73 -8.39 -19.75 -12.57
CA LYS A 73 -9.23 -20.59 -13.46
C LYS A 73 -9.63 -19.92 -14.77
N TYR A 74 -9.91 -18.62 -14.75
CA TYR A 74 -10.32 -17.86 -15.96
C TYR A 74 -9.20 -16.99 -16.54
N GLY A 75 -7.98 -17.15 -16.04
CA GLY A 75 -6.81 -16.35 -16.38
C GLY A 75 -6.68 -15.09 -15.52
N SER A 76 -5.43 -14.65 -15.37
CA SER A 76 -5.06 -13.52 -14.52
C SER A 76 -4.44 -12.37 -15.33
N GLN A 77 -4.16 -11.26 -14.65
CA GLN A 77 -3.41 -10.13 -15.22
C GLN A 77 -1.94 -10.45 -15.47
N ASP A 78 -1.42 -11.57 -14.94
CA ASP A 78 -0.01 -11.93 -15.01
C ASP A 78 0.49 -12.03 -16.45
N LYS A 79 -0.37 -12.42 -17.40
CA LYS A 79 -0.05 -12.48 -18.83
C LYS A 79 0.42 -11.15 -19.46
N TYR A 80 0.21 -10.03 -18.78
CA TYR A 80 0.66 -8.70 -19.22
C TYR A 80 1.91 -8.21 -18.48
N SER A 81 2.50 -9.01 -17.60
CA SER A 81 3.66 -8.66 -16.79
C SER A 81 4.77 -9.71 -16.97
N LEU A 82 6.02 -9.27 -16.90
CA LEU A 82 7.18 -10.18 -16.79
C LEU A 82 7.49 -10.56 -15.34
N PHE A 83 6.69 -10.11 -14.37
CA PHE A 83 7.01 -10.29 -12.95
C PHE A 83 7.16 -11.77 -12.58
N SER A 84 6.14 -12.59 -12.82
CA SER A 84 6.17 -14.02 -12.44
C SER A 84 7.20 -14.82 -13.24
N GLN A 85 7.47 -14.42 -14.49
CA GLN A 85 8.52 -15.01 -15.32
C GLN A 85 9.93 -14.74 -14.76
N ILE A 86 10.13 -13.58 -14.12
CA ILE A 86 11.42 -13.19 -13.53
C ILE A 86 11.54 -13.76 -12.10
N SER A 87 10.47 -13.74 -11.31
CA SER A 87 10.50 -14.21 -9.92
C SER A 87 10.37 -15.73 -9.79
N GLY A 88 9.72 -16.41 -10.74
CA GLY A 88 9.53 -17.86 -10.78
C GLY A 88 10.81 -18.67 -10.63
N PRO A 89 11.86 -18.45 -11.45
CA PRO A 89 13.12 -19.17 -11.32
C PRO A 89 13.78 -19.02 -9.94
N MET A 90 13.66 -17.85 -9.32
CA MET A 90 14.16 -17.62 -7.97
C MET A 90 13.30 -18.36 -6.94
N ALA A 91 11.98 -18.28 -7.05
CA ALA A 91 11.05 -18.98 -6.16
C ALA A 91 11.21 -20.51 -6.24
N ALA A 92 11.48 -21.06 -7.42
CA ALA A 92 11.77 -22.49 -7.60
C ALA A 92 13.01 -22.94 -6.81
N TRP A 93 14.01 -22.06 -6.65
CA TRP A 93 15.28 -22.42 -6.03
C TRP A 93 15.30 -22.24 -4.51
N ILE A 94 14.66 -21.20 -3.98
CA ILE A 94 14.73 -20.83 -2.55
C ILE A 94 13.37 -20.69 -1.86
N GLY A 95 12.29 -21.07 -2.55
CA GLY A 95 10.91 -20.91 -2.11
C GLY A 95 10.35 -19.51 -2.34
N VAL A 96 9.03 -19.44 -2.49
CA VAL A 96 8.29 -18.17 -2.71
C VAL A 96 8.54 -17.15 -1.58
N PRO A 97 8.47 -17.50 -0.27
CA PRO A 97 8.69 -16.52 0.79
C PRO A 97 10.06 -15.85 0.72
N THR A 98 11.13 -16.62 0.53
CA THR A 98 12.51 -16.10 0.46
C THR A 98 12.74 -15.28 -0.80
N ALA A 99 12.22 -15.74 -1.96
CA ALA A 99 12.30 -14.98 -3.20
C ALA A 99 11.60 -13.62 -3.06
N PHE A 100 10.40 -13.60 -2.48
CA PHE A 100 9.64 -12.37 -2.29
C PHE A 100 10.35 -11.39 -1.35
N PHE A 101 10.95 -11.91 -0.27
CA PHE A 101 11.74 -11.10 0.65
C PHE A 101 12.96 -10.44 -0.04
N LEU A 102 13.76 -11.21 -0.78
CA LEU A 102 14.97 -10.69 -1.42
C LEU A 102 14.64 -9.71 -2.56
N LEU A 103 13.63 -10.01 -3.37
CA LEU A 103 13.14 -9.10 -4.41
C LEU A 103 12.53 -7.82 -3.80
N TYR A 104 11.89 -7.90 -2.63
CA TYR A 104 11.44 -6.72 -1.91
C TYR A 104 12.62 -5.84 -1.49
N LEU A 105 13.69 -6.40 -0.91
CA LEU A 105 14.87 -5.63 -0.52
C LEU A 105 15.47 -4.88 -1.71
N GLY A 106 15.58 -5.56 -2.86
CA GLY A 106 16.04 -4.93 -4.12
C GLY A 106 15.13 -3.79 -4.58
N GLY A 107 13.82 -4.01 -4.58
CA GLY A 107 12.82 -3.01 -5.01
C GLY A 107 12.78 -1.80 -4.09
N ASN A 108 12.85 -2.03 -2.78
CA ASN A 108 12.91 -0.98 -1.76
C ASN A 108 14.20 -0.15 -1.87
N ALA A 109 15.34 -0.80 -2.08
CA ALA A 109 16.61 -0.12 -2.31
C ALA A 109 16.60 0.72 -3.60
N LEU A 110 16.04 0.17 -4.69
CA LEU A 110 15.90 0.89 -5.96
C LEU A 110 14.97 2.09 -5.81
N TRP A 111 13.85 1.95 -5.10
CA TRP A 111 12.91 3.02 -4.79
C TRP A 111 13.59 4.19 -4.06
N LEU A 112 14.29 3.91 -2.96
CA LEU A 112 14.97 4.96 -2.20
C LEU A 112 16.14 5.57 -2.99
N LEU A 113 16.87 4.76 -3.76
CA LEU A 113 17.88 5.26 -4.69
C LEU A 113 17.27 6.22 -5.72
N ALA A 114 16.13 5.86 -6.32
CA ALA A 114 15.42 6.69 -7.28
C ALA A 114 15.06 8.04 -6.66
N LEU A 115 14.47 8.03 -5.46
CA LEU A 115 14.11 9.25 -4.75
C LEU A 115 15.33 10.13 -4.41
N THR A 116 16.43 9.54 -3.94
CA THR A 116 17.64 10.31 -3.59
C THR A 116 18.24 11.06 -4.79
N LYS A 117 18.00 10.58 -6.01
CA LYS A 117 18.38 11.26 -7.26
C LYS A 117 17.30 12.24 -7.73
N PHE A 118 16.04 11.82 -7.69
CA PHE A 118 14.91 12.60 -8.18
C PHE A 118 14.66 13.88 -7.38
N ASN A 119 14.65 13.82 -6.04
CA ASN A 119 14.33 14.97 -5.20
C ASN A 119 15.26 16.17 -5.44
N PRO A 120 16.59 16.00 -5.47
CA PRO A 120 17.51 17.09 -5.83
C PRO A 120 17.43 17.54 -7.29
N ALA A 121 17.00 16.67 -8.23
CA ALA A 121 16.78 17.06 -9.61
C ALA A 121 15.51 17.92 -9.75
N LEU A 122 14.48 17.61 -8.98
CA LEU A 122 13.22 18.36 -8.96
C LEU A 122 13.37 19.73 -8.27
N LEU A 123 14.02 19.76 -7.10
CA LEU A 123 14.10 20.92 -6.21
C LEU A 123 15.48 21.61 -6.23
N ARG A 124 15.51 22.93 -6.05
CA ARG A 124 16.76 23.66 -5.75
C ARG A 124 17.16 23.56 -4.27
N GLN A 125 16.19 23.33 -3.40
CA GLN A 125 16.33 23.38 -1.95
C GLN A 125 16.81 22.02 -1.39
N ARG A 126 18.10 21.92 -1.04
CA ARG A 126 18.69 20.66 -0.56
C ARG A 126 18.14 20.18 0.79
N LEU A 127 17.78 21.11 1.69
CA LEU A 127 17.22 20.74 2.99
C LEU A 127 15.79 20.20 2.83
N ALA A 128 14.94 20.89 2.07
CA ALA A 128 13.63 20.39 1.68
C ALA A 128 13.70 18.99 1.02
N ALA A 129 14.66 18.78 0.11
CA ALA A 129 14.86 17.48 -0.52
C ALA A 129 15.14 16.37 0.50
N VAL A 130 16.02 16.59 1.47
CA VAL A 130 16.32 15.61 2.54
C VAL A 130 15.12 15.40 3.47
N ALA A 131 14.43 16.46 3.87
CA ALA A 131 13.24 16.36 4.72
C ALA A 131 12.13 15.53 4.04
N ALA A 132 11.92 15.76 2.73
CA ALA A 132 10.99 14.99 1.91
C ALA A 132 11.42 13.53 1.75
N LEU A 133 12.72 13.25 1.59
CA LEU A 133 13.25 11.89 1.53
C LEU A 133 12.95 11.12 2.82
N ILE A 134 13.21 11.73 3.98
CA ILE A 134 12.89 11.11 5.28
C ILE A 134 11.40 10.80 5.34
N TYR A 135 10.54 11.76 4.97
CA TYR A 135 9.08 11.56 4.99
C TYR A 135 8.67 10.38 4.11
N MET A 136 9.14 10.32 2.87
CA MET A 136 8.78 9.26 1.91
C MET A 136 9.41 7.89 2.24
N ALA A 137 10.49 7.85 3.02
CA ALA A 137 11.07 6.60 3.50
C ALA A 137 10.22 5.97 4.62
N VAL A 138 9.66 6.79 5.51
CA VAL A 138 9.02 6.31 6.76
C VAL A 138 7.50 6.36 6.74
N ASN A 139 6.89 7.01 5.77
CA ASN A 139 5.43 7.10 5.65
C ASN A 139 4.91 6.37 4.42
N PRO A 140 3.77 5.65 4.54
CA PRO A 140 3.05 5.13 3.39
C PRO A 140 2.47 6.29 2.57
N LEU A 141 2.67 6.26 1.25
CA LEU A 141 2.16 7.28 0.33
C LEU A 141 0.93 6.74 -0.40
N ALA A 142 -0.24 6.90 0.22
CA ALA A 142 -1.50 6.42 -0.33
C ALA A 142 -1.91 7.19 -1.60
N PHE A 143 -2.56 6.50 -2.53
CA PHE A 143 -3.21 7.11 -3.69
C PHE A 143 -4.50 6.36 -4.06
N GLY A 144 -5.43 7.06 -4.70
CA GLY A 144 -6.75 6.52 -4.99
C GLY A 144 -7.66 6.50 -3.75
N GLY A 145 -8.74 5.74 -3.83
CA GLY A 145 -9.72 5.66 -2.74
C GLY A 145 -9.32 4.68 -1.64
N TRP A 146 -9.87 4.89 -0.45
CA TRP A 146 -9.78 3.94 0.68
C TRP A 146 -8.36 3.64 1.19
N LYS A 147 -7.36 4.40 0.73
CA LYS A 147 -5.93 4.18 1.02
C LYS A 147 -5.48 2.73 0.75
N THR A 148 -6.10 2.05 -0.22
CA THR A 148 -5.79 0.64 -0.54
C THR A 148 -4.39 0.50 -1.13
N PHE A 149 -4.00 1.40 -2.03
CA PHE A 149 -2.72 1.33 -2.72
C PHE A 149 -1.75 2.42 -2.27
N HIS A 150 -0.48 2.04 -2.19
CA HIS A 150 0.61 2.90 -1.77
C HIS A 150 1.72 2.92 -2.82
N VAL A 151 2.36 4.07 -3.00
CA VAL A 151 3.48 4.22 -3.94
C VAL A 151 4.69 3.40 -3.50
N ASN A 152 4.89 3.29 -2.19
CA ASN A 152 6.06 2.71 -1.54
C ASN A 152 5.62 1.57 -0.61
N GLU A 153 5.12 0.47 -1.14
CA GLU A 153 4.68 -0.69 -0.34
C GLU A 153 5.83 -1.31 0.46
N ASN A 154 5.52 -1.84 1.64
CA ASN A 154 6.49 -2.54 2.50
C ASN A 154 6.40 -4.07 2.35
N PHE A 155 5.88 -4.54 1.22
CA PHE A 155 5.81 -5.93 0.80
C PHE A 155 6.10 -5.99 -0.70
N LEU A 156 6.38 -7.18 -1.24
CA LEU A 156 6.69 -7.30 -2.65
C LEU A 156 5.42 -7.25 -3.50
N THR A 157 5.39 -6.29 -4.41
CA THR A 157 4.59 -6.32 -5.64
C THR A 157 5.48 -5.85 -6.79
N PRO A 158 5.13 -6.11 -8.07
CA PRO A 158 5.81 -5.46 -9.18
C PRO A 158 5.71 -3.92 -9.15
N ARG A 159 4.79 -3.32 -8.37
CA ARG A 159 4.65 -1.86 -8.28
C ARG A 159 5.90 -1.20 -7.73
N ILE A 160 6.52 -1.71 -6.66
CA ILE A 160 7.66 -1.03 -6.02
C ILE A 160 8.83 -0.86 -7.00
N TRP A 161 9.07 -1.87 -7.84
CA TRP A 161 10.06 -1.82 -8.92
C TRP A 161 9.64 -0.89 -10.05
N ALA A 162 8.41 -1.04 -10.55
CA ALA A 162 7.90 -0.23 -11.66
C ALA A 162 7.89 1.26 -11.31
N VAL A 163 7.41 1.62 -10.12
CA VAL A 163 7.39 2.99 -9.61
C VAL A 163 8.82 3.52 -9.48
N ALA A 164 9.75 2.76 -8.89
CA ALA A 164 11.14 3.18 -8.77
C ALA A 164 11.79 3.47 -10.13
N LEU A 165 11.51 2.64 -11.13
CA LEU A 165 11.95 2.84 -12.51
C LEU A 165 11.33 4.09 -13.14
N VAL A 166 10.04 4.37 -12.92
CA VAL A 166 9.42 5.62 -13.38
C VAL A 166 10.10 6.82 -12.71
N VAL A 167 10.35 6.79 -11.40
CA VAL A 167 11.01 7.90 -10.70
C VAL A 167 12.43 8.15 -11.23
N LEU A 168 13.19 7.08 -11.50
CA LEU A 168 14.47 7.18 -12.19
C LEU A 168 14.30 7.77 -13.59
N ALA A 169 13.28 7.35 -14.34
CA ALA A 169 13.00 7.92 -15.65
C ALA A 169 12.73 9.42 -15.58
N LEU A 170 11.93 9.89 -14.61
CA LEU A 170 11.64 11.31 -14.42
C LEU A 170 12.89 12.09 -14.03
N GLU A 171 13.76 11.53 -13.19
CA GLU A 171 15.06 12.12 -12.89
C GLU A 171 15.92 12.27 -14.16
N ARG A 172 16.02 11.21 -14.96
CA ARG A 172 16.78 11.23 -16.23
C ARG A 172 16.20 12.20 -17.24
N LEU A 173 14.88 12.37 -17.24
CA LEU A 173 14.19 13.34 -18.08
C LEU A 173 14.56 14.78 -17.67
N LEU A 174 14.58 15.07 -16.36
CA LEU A 174 15.04 16.36 -15.84
C LEU A 174 16.53 16.62 -16.10
N ALA A 175 17.33 15.56 -16.17
CA ALA A 175 18.75 15.60 -16.54
C ALA A 175 18.99 15.57 -18.07
N GLU A 176 17.95 15.71 -18.90
CA GLU A 176 18.01 15.73 -20.37
C GLU A 176 18.58 14.44 -21.00
N ARG A 177 18.52 13.31 -20.26
CA ARG A 177 18.93 11.98 -20.72
C ARG A 177 17.73 11.18 -21.22
N HIS A 178 17.16 11.64 -22.33
CA HIS A 178 15.88 11.15 -22.87
C HIS A 178 15.84 9.64 -23.17
N LEU A 179 16.89 9.09 -23.77
CA LEU A 179 16.95 7.64 -24.08
C LEU A 179 16.98 6.80 -22.80
N ALA A 180 17.82 7.17 -21.83
CA ALA A 180 17.88 6.48 -20.54
C ALA A 180 16.54 6.57 -19.79
N SER A 181 15.86 7.72 -19.89
CA SER A 181 14.52 7.91 -19.35
C SER A 181 13.51 6.94 -20.00
N LEU A 182 13.48 6.86 -21.33
CA LEU A 182 12.60 5.97 -22.07
C LEU A 182 12.84 4.49 -21.73
N LEU A 183 14.10 4.06 -21.64
CA LEU A 183 14.44 2.69 -21.25
C LEU A 183 13.91 2.35 -19.85
N CYS A 184 14.03 3.26 -18.89
CA CYS A 184 13.47 3.07 -17.55
C CYS A 184 11.93 2.96 -17.57
N VAL A 185 11.23 3.77 -18.39
CA VAL A 185 9.77 3.68 -18.56
C VAL A 185 9.37 2.34 -19.19
N VAL A 186 10.07 1.89 -20.24
CA VAL A 186 9.78 0.61 -20.89
C VAL A 186 9.96 -0.55 -19.92
N LEU A 187 11.07 -0.58 -19.17
CA LEU A 187 11.28 -1.60 -18.13
C LEU A 187 10.19 -1.56 -17.05
N SER A 188 9.74 -0.36 -16.67
CA SER A 188 8.62 -0.19 -15.74
C SER A 188 7.32 -0.79 -16.28
N MET A 189 7.00 -0.57 -17.56
CA MET A 189 5.82 -1.13 -18.21
C MET A 189 5.87 -2.66 -18.32
N LEU A 190 7.05 -3.22 -18.58
CA LEU A 190 7.24 -4.68 -18.64
C LEU A 190 7.00 -5.35 -17.28
N LEU A 191 7.35 -4.69 -16.17
CA LEU A 191 7.09 -5.21 -14.81
C LEU A 191 5.66 -4.95 -14.36
N HIS A 192 5.15 -3.73 -14.57
CA HIS A 192 3.77 -3.39 -14.21
C HIS A 192 3.18 -2.37 -15.20
N PRO A 193 2.39 -2.84 -16.20
CA PRO A 193 1.88 -1.98 -17.27
C PRO A 193 1.14 -0.74 -16.78
N ILE A 194 0.21 -0.87 -15.83
CA ILE A 194 -0.61 0.27 -15.36
C ILE A 194 0.24 1.36 -14.68
N MET A 195 1.22 0.97 -13.84
CA MET A 195 2.10 1.94 -13.17
C MET A 195 3.08 2.57 -14.16
N GLY A 196 3.69 1.76 -15.03
CA GLY A 196 4.63 2.23 -16.06
C GLY A 196 3.98 3.11 -17.14
N PHE A 197 2.74 2.82 -17.52
CA PHE A 197 1.98 3.61 -18.49
C PHE A 197 1.78 5.06 -18.04
N SER A 198 1.61 5.29 -16.73
CA SER A 198 1.58 6.65 -16.20
C SER A 198 2.91 7.38 -16.45
N GLY A 199 4.04 6.69 -16.29
CA GLY A 199 5.37 7.21 -16.62
C GLY A 199 5.55 7.50 -18.11
N LEU A 200 5.03 6.63 -18.99
CA LEU A 200 5.06 6.83 -20.44
C LEU A 200 4.25 8.06 -20.85
N CYS A 201 3.03 8.22 -20.33
CA CYS A 201 2.19 9.39 -20.62
C CYS A 201 2.86 10.69 -20.17
N ILE A 202 3.50 10.71 -18.99
CA ILE A 202 4.28 11.87 -18.53
C ILE A 202 5.45 12.14 -19.46
N TRP A 203 6.21 11.10 -19.85
CA TRP A 203 7.36 11.23 -20.75
C TRP A 203 6.94 11.82 -22.10
N VAL A 204 5.89 11.27 -22.74
CA VAL A 204 5.36 11.75 -24.01
C VAL A 204 4.87 13.19 -23.88
N ALA A 205 4.06 13.50 -22.87
CA ALA A 205 3.58 14.85 -22.65
C ALA A 205 4.73 15.85 -22.46
N TYR A 206 5.77 15.46 -21.72
CA TYR A 206 6.93 16.30 -21.48
C TYR A 206 7.73 16.57 -22.77
N GLU A 207 7.97 15.55 -23.60
CA GLU A 207 8.64 15.70 -24.90
C GLU A 207 7.86 16.57 -25.88
N LEU A 208 6.54 16.38 -25.94
CA LEU A 208 5.69 17.18 -26.81
C LEU A 208 5.68 18.65 -26.34
N MET A 209 5.55 18.89 -25.04
CA MET A 209 5.58 20.25 -24.46
C MET A 209 6.96 20.91 -24.54
N SER A 210 8.05 20.15 -24.66
CA SER A 210 9.40 20.71 -24.80
C SER A 210 9.74 21.08 -26.25
N ARG A 211 9.17 20.37 -27.23
CA ARG A 211 9.49 20.53 -28.66
C ARG A 211 8.43 21.31 -29.45
N MET A 212 7.18 21.28 -29.02
CA MET A 212 6.07 21.90 -29.76
C MET A 212 5.70 23.27 -29.22
N LYS A 213 5.23 24.16 -30.12
CA LYS A 213 4.57 25.41 -29.72
C LYS A 213 3.28 25.08 -28.94
N PRO A 214 2.92 25.85 -27.90
CA PRO A 214 1.73 25.59 -27.07
C PRO A 214 0.44 25.42 -27.87
N VAL A 215 0.27 26.17 -28.96
CA VAL A 215 -0.92 26.08 -29.85
C VAL A 215 -1.00 24.72 -30.53
N HIS A 216 0.12 24.19 -31.05
CA HIS A 216 0.13 22.87 -31.68
C HIS A 216 -0.07 21.75 -30.67
N PHE A 217 0.50 21.90 -29.46
CA PHE A 217 0.25 20.96 -28.37
C PHE A 217 -1.23 20.95 -27.99
N ALA A 218 -1.85 22.13 -27.80
CA ALA A 218 -3.27 22.24 -27.49
C ALA A 218 -4.15 21.68 -28.62
N GLY A 219 -3.80 21.95 -29.89
CA GLY A 219 -4.48 21.37 -31.06
C GLY A 219 -4.36 19.85 -31.12
N GLY A 220 -3.19 19.28 -30.80
CA GLY A 220 -2.98 17.84 -30.70
C GLY A 220 -3.79 17.21 -29.57
N VAL A 221 -3.83 17.83 -28.39
CA VAL A 221 -4.67 17.39 -27.28
C VAL A 221 -6.15 17.43 -27.66
N LEU A 222 -6.61 18.51 -28.31
CA LEU A 222 -7.98 18.62 -28.80
C LEU A 222 -8.30 17.52 -29.83
N ALA A 223 -7.39 17.23 -30.76
CA ALA A 223 -7.57 16.17 -31.74
C ALA A 223 -7.69 14.79 -31.06
N VAL A 224 -6.82 14.48 -30.09
CA VAL A 224 -6.90 13.24 -29.31
C VAL A 224 -8.22 13.17 -28.53
N LEU A 225 -8.66 14.28 -27.94
CA LEU A 225 -9.95 14.34 -27.25
C LEU A 225 -11.12 14.08 -28.21
N VAL A 226 -11.14 14.70 -29.40
CA VAL A 226 -12.19 14.50 -30.41
C VAL A 226 -12.22 13.04 -30.88
N VAL A 227 -11.05 12.45 -31.18
CA VAL A 227 -10.97 11.04 -31.59
C VAL A 227 -11.43 10.11 -30.47
N THR A 228 -10.94 10.32 -29.24
CA THR A 228 -11.34 9.51 -28.08
C THR A 228 -12.84 9.61 -27.84
N THR A 229 -13.38 10.83 -27.87
CA THR A 229 -14.81 11.09 -27.71
C THR A 229 -15.62 10.38 -28.80
N SER A 230 -15.17 10.42 -30.05
CA SER A 230 -15.80 9.72 -31.17
C SER A 230 -15.81 8.20 -30.96
N VAL A 231 -14.68 7.62 -30.51
CA VAL A 231 -14.59 6.19 -30.16
C VAL A 231 -15.56 5.83 -29.03
N LEU A 232 -15.75 6.71 -28.04
CA LEU A 232 -16.66 6.46 -26.92
C LEU A 232 -18.15 6.57 -27.30
N PHE A 233 -18.51 7.50 -28.20
CA PHE A 233 -19.90 7.70 -28.63
C PHE A 233 -20.35 6.71 -29.72
N ILE A 234 -19.42 6.18 -30.52
CA ILE A 234 -19.71 5.19 -31.55
C ILE A 234 -19.51 3.79 -30.95
N GLU A 235 -20.56 3.22 -30.36
CA GLU A 235 -20.48 1.97 -29.59
C GLU A 235 -19.81 0.79 -30.33
N PRO A 236 -20.06 0.51 -31.63
CA PRO A 236 -19.35 -0.56 -32.32
C PRO A 236 -17.84 -0.34 -32.39
N LEU A 237 -17.41 0.91 -32.61
CA LEU A 237 -16.00 1.29 -32.65
C LEU A 237 -15.38 1.22 -31.24
N GLY A 238 -16.07 1.76 -30.24
CA GLY A 238 -15.66 1.68 -28.85
C GLY A 238 -15.52 0.24 -28.38
N THR A 239 -16.47 -0.63 -28.71
CA THR A 239 -16.42 -2.07 -28.39
C THR A 239 -15.25 -2.76 -29.07
N ALA A 240 -14.97 -2.45 -30.34
CA ALA A 240 -13.85 -3.03 -31.07
C ALA A 240 -12.49 -2.63 -30.47
N VAL A 241 -12.35 -1.39 -30.02
CA VAL A 241 -11.08 -0.84 -29.52
C VAL A 241 -10.88 -1.12 -28.03
N LEU A 242 -11.93 -0.93 -27.22
CA LEU A 242 -11.86 -0.95 -25.76
C LEU A 242 -12.43 -2.24 -25.14
N GLY A 243 -12.99 -3.13 -25.96
CA GLY A 243 -13.68 -4.33 -25.51
C GLY A 243 -15.02 -4.04 -24.83
N HIS A 244 -15.88 -5.04 -24.76
CA HIS A 244 -17.19 -4.95 -24.10
C HIS A 244 -17.17 -5.57 -22.70
N MET A 245 -17.88 -4.92 -21.76
CA MET A 245 -18.18 -5.40 -20.41
C MET A 245 -19.69 -5.29 -20.19
N ASP A 246 -20.36 -6.45 -20.22
CA ASP A 246 -21.81 -6.52 -20.04
C ASP A 246 -22.24 -6.01 -18.66
N ALA A 247 -23.53 -5.66 -18.53
CA ALA A 247 -24.05 -5.01 -17.34
C ALA A 247 -23.87 -5.84 -16.06
N GLN A 248 -24.02 -7.16 -16.14
CA GLN A 248 -23.85 -8.05 -14.99
C GLN A 248 -22.39 -8.07 -14.54
N TRP A 249 -21.46 -8.30 -15.46
CA TRP A 249 -20.03 -8.26 -15.15
C TRP A 249 -19.61 -6.91 -14.56
N ARG A 250 -20.05 -5.81 -15.19
CA ARG A 250 -19.74 -4.45 -14.73
C ARG A 250 -20.22 -4.19 -13.31
N HIS A 251 -21.45 -4.60 -13.00
CA HIS A 251 -22.03 -4.45 -11.66
C HIS A 251 -21.19 -5.18 -10.61
N HIS A 252 -20.83 -6.45 -10.84
CA HIS A 252 -19.96 -7.18 -9.91
C HIS A 252 -18.58 -6.54 -9.79
N ALA A 253 -17.99 -6.10 -10.91
CA ALA A 253 -16.69 -5.44 -10.92
C ALA A 253 -16.69 -4.14 -10.09
N THR A 254 -17.73 -3.30 -10.23
CA THR A 254 -17.82 -2.02 -9.52
C THR A 254 -18.19 -2.18 -8.04
N ASP A 255 -19.06 -3.13 -7.71
CA ASP A 255 -19.57 -3.31 -6.35
C ASP A 255 -18.53 -3.97 -5.44
N THR A 256 -17.79 -4.95 -5.95
CA THR A 256 -16.77 -5.67 -5.17
C THR A 256 -15.45 -4.90 -5.08
N ASN A 257 -15.18 -3.94 -5.97
CA ASN A 257 -13.93 -3.17 -6.01
C ASN A 257 -14.14 -1.64 -5.89
N PRO A 258 -14.77 -1.15 -4.81
CA PRO A 258 -15.12 0.27 -4.68
C PRO A 258 -13.91 1.21 -4.59
N TYR A 259 -12.74 0.69 -4.19
CA TYR A 259 -11.49 1.45 -4.22
C TYR A 259 -11.05 1.80 -5.64
N GLY A 260 -11.43 1.00 -6.65
CA GLY A 260 -11.15 1.22 -8.07
C GLY A 260 -12.14 2.14 -8.77
N VAL A 261 -13.19 2.58 -8.07
CA VAL A 261 -14.32 3.33 -8.62
C VAL A 261 -14.40 4.70 -7.93
N PRO A 262 -13.89 5.78 -8.54
CA PRO A 262 -13.86 7.11 -7.93
C PRO A 262 -15.20 7.64 -7.39
N THR A 263 -16.32 7.25 -8.01
CA THR A 263 -17.67 7.62 -7.52
C THR A 263 -18.04 6.97 -6.18
N SER A 264 -17.32 5.93 -5.76
CA SER A 264 -17.46 5.24 -4.48
C SER A 264 -16.44 5.68 -3.42
N TRP A 265 -15.62 6.69 -3.72
CA TRP A 265 -14.61 7.20 -2.79
C TRP A 265 -15.21 8.08 -1.71
N GLN A 266 -14.55 8.11 -0.55
CA GLN A 266 -14.97 8.91 0.58
C GLN A 266 -14.59 10.39 0.39
N LEU A 267 -15.26 11.29 1.13
CA LEU A 267 -14.89 12.72 1.10
C LEU A 267 -13.43 12.96 1.47
N ALA A 268 -12.88 12.14 2.37
CA ALA A 268 -11.47 12.20 2.77
C ALA A 268 -10.52 11.89 1.60
N ASP A 269 -10.89 10.96 0.71
CA ASP A 269 -10.10 10.61 -0.47
C ASP A 269 -10.09 11.79 -1.46
N TRP A 270 -11.25 12.39 -1.72
CA TRP A 270 -11.38 13.57 -2.58
C TRP A 270 -10.64 14.79 -2.01
N ALA A 271 -10.70 14.98 -0.70
CA ALA A 271 -9.93 16.02 -0.03
C ALA A 271 -8.43 15.81 -0.25
N ALA A 272 -7.92 14.57 -0.10
CA ALA A 272 -6.52 14.24 -0.33
C ALA A 272 -6.07 14.52 -1.77
N VAL A 273 -6.91 14.18 -2.75
CA VAL A 273 -6.67 14.52 -4.16
C VAL A 273 -6.62 16.03 -4.37
N ALA A 274 -7.62 16.77 -3.89
CA ALA A 274 -7.67 18.22 -4.03
C ALA A 274 -6.47 18.91 -3.38
N MET A 275 -6.03 18.40 -2.23
CA MET A 275 -4.85 18.90 -1.53
C MET A 275 -3.56 18.67 -2.32
N ALA A 276 -3.39 17.49 -2.92
CA ALA A 276 -2.23 17.22 -3.76
C ALA A 276 -2.14 18.19 -4.95
N PHE A 277 -3.26 18.46 -5.63
CA PHE A 277 -3.32 19.49 -6.68
C PHE A 277 -3.00 20.88 -6.15
N ALA A 278 -3.55 21.26 -4.99
CA ALA A 278 -3.31 22.57 -4.39
C ALA A 278 -1.84 22.78 -4.01
N ILE A 279 -1.21 21.78 -3.40
CA ILE A 279 0.21 21.81 -3.02
C ILE A 279 1.10 21.92 -4.26
N VAL A 280 0.86 21.10 -5.29
CA VAL A 280 1.69 21.09 -6.51
C VAL A 280 1.52 22.38 -7.29
N THR A 281 0.29 22.92 -7.38
CA THR A 281 0.02 24.23 -7.99
C THR A 281 0.73 25.35 -7.22
N ALA A 282 0.64 25.34 -5.89
CA ALA A 282 1.33 26.32 -5.05
C ALA A 282 2.86 26.23 -5.22
N GLY A 283 3.40 25.02 -5.28
CA GLY A 283 4.81 24.78 -5.57
C GLY A 283 5.24 25.32 -6.90
N ARG A 284 4.48 25.03 -7.95
CA ARG A 284 4.73 25.54 -9.31
C ARG A 284 4.79 27.07 -9.32
N MET A 285 3.93 27.74 -8.57
CA MET A 285 3.86 29.21 -8.53
C MET A 285 4.95 29.84 -7.65
N TRP A 286 5.23 29.26 -6.47
CA TRP A 286 6.03 29.94 -5.44
C TRP A 286 7.31 29.22 -5.03
N ALA A 287 7.51 27.93 -5.33
CA ALA A 287 8.69 27.17 -4.89
C ALA A 287 10.00 27.49 -5.64
N ARG A 288 9.97 28.45 -6.57
CA ARG A 288 11.12 28.91 -7.39
C ARG A 288 11.81 27.75 -8.14
N LEU A 289 11.01 26.82 -8.65
CA LEU A 289 11.47 25.62 -9.33
C LEU A 289 12.09 25.93 -10.71
N PRO A 290 13.07 25.14 -11.18
CA PRO A 290 13.56 25.20 -12.56
C PRO A 290 12.44 25.09 -13.59
N ALA A 291 12.64 25.62 -14.80
CA ALA A 291 11.65 25.55 -15.87
C ALA A 291 11.28 24.10 -16.23
N ASN A 292 12.28 23.23 -16.35
CA ASN A 292 12.09 21.80 -16.61
C ASN A 292 11.27 21.12 -15.50
N SER A 293 11.52 21.43 -14.23
CA SER A 293 10.73 20.90 -13.10
C SER A 293 9.28 21.40 -13.14
N ARG A 294 9.03 22.68 -13.44
CA ARG A 294 7.66 23.22 -13.58
C ARG A 294 6.89 22.53 -14.70
N ARG A 295 7.53 22.33 -15.87
CA ARG A 295 6.94 21.59 -16.99
C ARG A 295 6.58 20.15 -16.58
N LEU A 296 7.46 19.47 -15.86
CA LEU A 296 7.19 18.12 -15.35
C LEU A 296 5.98 18.10 -14.42
N LEU A 297 5.88 19.06 -13.48
CA LEU A 297 4.71 19.18 -12.60
C LEU A 297 3.42 19.45 -13.38
N ASP A 298 3.48 20.29 -14.42
CA ASP A 298 2.33 20.56 -15.29
C ASP A 298 1.87 19.27 -16.01
N CYS A 299 2.80 18.43 -16.49
CA CYS A 299 2.50 17.13 -17.09
C CYS A 299 1.85 16.17 -16.10
N ILE A 300 2.38 16.10 -14.87
CA ILE A 300 1.86 15.25 -13.80
C ILE A 300 0.44 15.66 -13.41
N MET A 301 0.18 16.95 -13.20
CA MET A 301 -1.15 17.46 -12.87
C MET A 301 -2.15 17.20 -14.00
N LEU A 302 -1.75 17.45 -15.25
CA LEU A 302 -2.60 17.18 -16.42
C LEU A 302 -2.98 15.70 -16.49
N LEU A 303 -2.00 14.79 -16.38
CA LEU A 303 -2.26 13.36 -16.45
C LEU A 303 -3.14 12.88 -15.28
N ALA A 304 -2.89 13.38 -14.06
CA ALA A 304 -3.71 13.06 -12.89
C ALA A 304 -5.17 13.51 -13.08
N ALA A 305 -5.39 14.70 -13.66
CA ALA A 305 -6.73 15.21 -13.94
C ALA A 305 -7.45 14.38 -15.02
N ILE A 306 -6.75 14.01 -16.09
CA ILE A 306 -7.29 13.13 -17.13
C ILE A 306 -7.63 11.75 -16.54
N GLY A 307 -6.73 11.15 -15.76
CA GLY A 307 -6.95 9.84 -15.15
C GLY A 307 -8.13 9.82 -14.18
N LEU A 308 -8.32 10.89 -13.42
CA LEU A 308 -9.52 11.09 -12.58
C LEU A 308 -10.80 11.20 -13.42
N ALA A 309 -10.79 12.02 -14.47
CA ALA A 309 -11.95 12.21 -15.33
C ALA A 309 -12.36 10.90 -16.01
N VAL A 310 -11.39 10.16 -16.56
CA VAL A 310 -11.64 8.82 -17.12
C VAL A 310 -12.15 7.87 -16.04
N GLY A 311 -11.54 7.86 -14.86
CA GLY A 311 -11.98 7.02 -13.74
C GLY A 311 -13.40 7.32 -13.26
N LEU A 312 -13.85 8.58 -13.30
CA LEU A 312 -15.22 8.98 -12.96
C LEU A 312 -16.24 8.50 -13.98
N VAL A 313 -15.88 8.48 -15.26
CA VAL A 313 -16.79 8.14 -16.37
C VAL A 313 -16.81 6.63 -16.64
N ALA A 314 -15.68 5.93 -16.50
CA ALA A 314 -15.50 4.53 -16.85
C ALA A 314 -16.57 3.57 -16.28
N PRO A 315 -17.01 3.67 -15.01
CA PRO A 315 -18.02 2.75 -14.44
C PRO A 315 -19.38 2.80 -15.15
N PHE A 316 -19.68 3.90 -15.83
CA PHE A 316 -20.96 4.12 -16.51
C PHE A 316 -20.94 3.68 -17.98
N LEU A 317 -19.78 3.35 -18.53
CA LEU A 317 -19.61 2.94 -19.92
C LEU A 317 -19.48 1.41 -20.04
N PRO A 318 -19.92 0.80 -21.15
CA PRO A 318 -19.81 -0.65 -21.37
C PRO A 318 -18.40 -1.09 -21.79
N TYR A 319 -17.38 -0.24 -21.65
CA TYR A 319 -16.04 -0.49 -22.19
C TYR A 319 -15.11 -1.12 -21.17
N ARG A 320 -14.65 -2.33 -21.47
CA ARG A 320 -13.84 -3.17 -20.58
C ARG A 320 -12.52 -2.49 -20.18
N LEU A 321 -11.76 -1.98 -21.15
CA LEU A 321 -10.42 -1.43 -20.91
C LEU A 321 -10.44 -0.14 -20.08
N LEU A 322 -11.54 0.63 -20.08
CA LEU A 322 -11.62 1.84 -19.27
C LEU A 322 -11.66 1.52 -17.77
N LEU A 323 -12.39 0.48 -17.39
CA LEU A 323 -12.46 0.03 -16.00
C LEU A 323 -11.19 -0.75 -15.60
N GLN A 324 -10.75 -1.70 -16.45
CA GLN A 324 -9.55 -2.52 -16.21
C GLN A 324 -8.26 -1.70 -16.16
N GLY A 325 -8.17 -0.65 -16.97
CA GLY A 325 -7.01 0.24 -17.02
C GLY A 325 -6.82 1.09 -15.77
N GLN A 326 -7.83 1.18 -14.90
CA GLN A 326 -7.79 1.92 -13.63
C GLN A 326 -7.13 3.30 -13.78
N ALA A 327 -7.64 4.12 -14.70
CA ALA A 327 -7.01 5.39 -15.10
C ALA A 327 -6.72 6.34 -13.92
N TYR A 328 -7.47 6.23 -12.82
CA TYR A 328 -7.21 6.97 -11.59
C TYR A 328 -5.82 6.70 -10.98
N ARG A 329 -5.15 5.59 -11.32
CA ARG A 329 -3.76 5.32 -10.89
C ARG A 329 -2.79 6.40 -11.35
N ALA A 330 -3.13 7.19 -12.38
CA ALA A 330 -2.40 8.41 -12.74
C ALA A 330 -2.25 9.44 -11.61
N LEU A 331 -2.95 9.28 -10.48
CA LEU A 331 -2.76 10.06 -9.26
C LEU A 331 -1.44 9.77 -8.53
N TRP A 332 -0.86 8.58 -8.69
CA TRP A 332 0.29 8.17 -7.89
C TRP A 332 1.50 9.12 -8.04
N PRO A 333 1.87 9.63 -9.24
CA PRO A 333 2.98 10.57 -9.38
C PRO A 333 2.66 11.91 -8.72
N LEU A 334 1.40 12.37 -8.79
CA LEU A 334 0.94 13.60 -8.14
C LEU A 334 1.07 13.48 -6.61
N GLN A 335 0.58 12.37 -6.05
CA GLN A 335 0.65 12.09 -4.62
C GLN A 335 2.10 11.99 -4.13
N MET A 336 3.01 11.47 -4.96
CA MET A 336 4.43 11.44 -4.66
C MET A 336 5.08 12.82 -4.70
N VAL A 337 4.92 13.59 -5.80
CA VAL A 337 5.63 14.87 -5.98
C VAL A 337 5.11 15.99 -5.08
N GLN A 338 3.88 15.89 -4.54
CA GLN A 338 3.39 16.86 -3.57
C GLN A 338 4.32 16.95 -2.35
N ILE A 339 4.95 15.85 -1.92
CA ILE A 339 5.78 15.81 -0.71
C ILE A 339 7.03 16.69 -0.84
N PRO A 340 7.94 16.48 -1.82
CA PRO A 340 9.08 17.37 -2.02
C PRO A 340 8.67 18.83 -2.26
N VAL A 341 7.56 19.04 -2.98
CA VAL A 341 7.02 20.39 -3.22
C VAL A 341 6.57 21.07 -1.91
N LEU A 342 5.86 20.34 -1.04
CA LEU A 342 5.38 20.82 0.25
C LEU A 342 6.56 21.27 1.13
N PHE A 343 7.60 20.45 1.24
CA PHE A 343 8.79 20.80 2.02
C PHE A 343 9.56 21.99 1.41
N ALA A 344 9.55 22.16 0.09
CA ALA A 344 10.15 23.32 -0.55
C ALA A 344 9.38 24.61 -0.23
N LEU A 345 8.04 24.56 -0.22
CA LEU A 345 7.20 25.67 0.22
C LEU A 345 7.43 26.00 1.70
N LEU A 346 7.50 24.98 2.56
CA LEU A 346 7.79 25.14 3.99
C LEU A 346 9.15 25.81 4.21
N GLU A 347 10.19 25.40 3.49
CA GLU A 347 11.51 26.02 3.61
C GLU A 347 11.49 27.50 3.19
N LEU A 348 10.77 27.85 2.12
CA LEU A 348 10.64 29.25 1.69
C LEU A 348 9.83 30.09 2.69
N LEU A 349 8.79 29.51 3.27
CA LEU A 349 7.99 30.13 4.33
C LEU A 349 8.86 30.44 5.56
N LEU A 350 9.63 29.45 6.03
CA LEU A 350 10.53 29.59 7.19
C LEU A 350 11.64 30.62 6.94
N ARG A 351 12.13 30.72 5.70
CA ARG A 351 13.13 31.73 5.29
C ARG A 351 12.53 33.10 5.01
N ARG A 352 11.20 33.28 5.13
CA ARG A 352 10.47 34.52 4.80
C ARG A 352 10.71 35.01 3.36
N GLN A 353 10.83 34.08 2.41
CA GLN A 353 11.15 34.37 1.00
C GLN A 353 9.92 34.35 0.08
N MET A 354 8.72 34.50 0.64
CA MET A 354 7.44 34.42 -0.05
C MET A 354 6.67 35.75 0.00
N SER A 355 5.83 36.00 -0.99
CA SER A 355 4.88 37.13 -0.96
C SER A 355 3.79 36.90 0.09
N LYS A 356 3.09 37.96 0.53
CA LYS A 356 1.98 37.84 1.49
C LYS A 356 0.89 36.85 1.04
N VAL A 357 0.55 36.88 -0.25
CA VAL A 357 -0.40 35.92 -0.85
C VAL A 357 0.17 34.51 -0.81
N GLY A 358 1.43 34.33 -1.21
CA GLY A 358 2.09 33.03 -1.17
C GLY A 358 2.15 32.44 0.24
N VAL A 359 2.38 33.26 1.27
CA VAL A 359 2.33 32.83 2.68
C VAL A 359 0.95 32.30 3.05
N ARG A 360 -0.12 33.05 2.77
CA ARG A 360 -1.49 32.65 3.11
C ARG A 360 -1.87 31.33 2.44
N VAL A 361 -1.59 31.20 1.14
CA VAL A 361 -1.87 29.96 0.39
C VAL A 361 -1.03 28.81 0.94
N THR A 362 0.25 29.02 1.21
CA THR A 362 1.14 27.98 1.75
C THR A 362 0.69 27.49 3.12
N VAL A 363 0.27 28.41 4.00
CA VAL A 363 -0.29 28.04 5.31
C VAL A 363 -1.59 27.26 5.14
N ALA A 364 -2.48 27.68 4.23
CA ALA A 364 -3.72 26.97 3.97
C ALA A 364 -3.47 25.53 3.48
N VAL A 365 -2.54 25.32 2.55
CA VAL A 365 -2.20 23.95 2.08
C VAL A 365 -1.46 23.13 3.15
N LEU A 366 -0.62 23.76 3.98
CA LEU A 366 0.02 23.07 5.12
C LEU A 366 -1.02 22.62 6.16
N VAL A 367 -1.98 23.47 6.48
CA VAL A 367 -3.08 23.14 7.39
C VAL A 367 -3.95 22.05 6.79
N GLY A 368 -4.31 22.15 5.50
CA GLY A 368 -5.11 21.12 4.85
C GLY A 368 -4.40 19.76 4.74
N PHE A 369 -3.11 19.76 4.41
CA PHE A 369 -2.28 18.56 4.44
C PHE A 369 -2.20 17.96 5.84
N ALA A 370 -2.01 18.80 6.86
CA ALA A 370 -2.03 18.40 8.25
C ALA A 370 -3.39 17.77 8.61
N VAL A 371 -4.52 18.44 8.37
CA VAL A 371 -5.85 17.90 8.71
C VAL A 371 -6.12 16.51 8.08
N GLN A 372 -5.63 16.25 6.88
CA GLN A 372 -5.77 14.94 6.23
C GLN A 372 -4.78 13.88 6.73
N SER A 373 -3.60 14.34 7.13
CA SER A 373 -2.51 13.49 7.58
C SER A 373 -2.61 13.18 9.07
N LEU A 374 -3.25 14.04 9.84
CA LEU A 374 -3.26 13.98 11.29
C LEU A 374 -4.44 13.17 11.81
N ASN A 375 -4.15 12.28 12.76
CA ASN A 375 -5.20 11.72 13.60
C ASN A 375 -5.75 12.84 14.55
N PRO A 376 -6.93 12.66 15.17
CA PRO A 376 -7.51 13.66 16.09
C PRO A 376 -6.55 14.12 17.19
N VAL A 377 -5.69 13.21 17.67
CA VAL A 377 -4.65 13.49 18.68
C VAL A 377 -3.59 14.46 18.17
N GLN A 378 -3.14 14.30 16.94
CA GLN A 378 -2.15 15.20 16.35
C GLN A 378 -2.75 16.56 16.00
N LEU A 379 -4.04 16.62 15.64
CA LEU A 379 -4.75 17.88 15.48
C LEU A 379 -4.78 18.68 16.79
N VAL A 380 -5.05 18.02 17.92
CA VAL A 380 -4.97 18.63 19.25
C VAL A 380 -3.54 19.07 19.57
N THR A 381 -2.55 18.22 19.26
CA THR A 381 -1.12 18.54 19.49
C THR A 381 -0.69 19.79 18.70
N ILE A 382 -1.05 19.88 17.41
CA ILE A 382 -0.71 21.02 16.57
C ILE A 382 -1.52 22.26 16.92
N PHE A 383 -2.79 22.11 17.29
CA PHE A 383 -3.58 23.21 17.86
C PHE A 383 -2.88 23.80 19.08
N LEU A 384 -2.41 22.95 20.01
CA LEU A 384 -1.67 23.38 21.20
C LEU A 384 -0.31 24.01 20.84
N LEU A 385 0.40 23.53 19.82
CA LEU A 385 1.62 24.15 19.30
C LEU A 385 1.36 25.55 18.73
N VAL A 386 0.28 25.71 17.95
CA VAL A 386 -0.12 26.99 17.36
C VAL A 386 -0.54 27.97 18.45
N VAL A 387 -1.32 27.52 19.44
CA VAL A 387 -1.68 28.31 20.63
C VAL A 387 -0.41 28.72 21.39
N ALA A 388 0.51 27.80 21.65
CA ALA A 388 1.77 28.09 22.33
C ALA A 388 2.63 29.11 21.56
N ALA A 389 2.72 28.98 20.23
CA ALA A 389 3.46 29.90 19.37
C ALA A 389 2.81 31.29 19.26
N TYR A 390 1.47 31.33 19.16
CA TYR A 390 0.70 32.58 19.15
C TYR A 390 0.81 33.31 20.50
N CYS A 391 0.69 32.58 21.61
CA CYS A 391 0.88 33.13 22.95
C CYS A 391 2.33 33.61 23.18
N ARG A 392 3.35 32.94 22.63
CA ARG A 392 4.73 33.43 22.62
C ARG A 392 4.86 34.78 21.92
N GLN A 393 4.15 34.94 20.81
CA GLN A 393 4.18 36.17 20.03
C GLN A 393 3.48 37.31 20.79
N LEU A 394 2.42 37.01 21.55
CA LEU A 394 1.78 37.96 22.46
C LEU A 394 2.67 38.28 23.69
N SER A 395 3.35 37.30 24.28
CA SER A 395 4.24 37.53 25.43
C SER A 395 5.52 38.27 25.06
N ALA A 396 6.02 38.12 23.82
CA ALA A 396 7.13 38.91 23.31
C ALA A 396 6.77 40.40 23.16
N SER A 397 5.48 40.74 23.18
CA SER A 397 4.98 42.12 23.25
C SER A 397 4.66 42.60 24.67
N SER A 398 4.74 41.73 25.69
CA SER A 398 4.49 42.13 27.08
C SER A 398 5.80 42.43 27.81
N SER A 399 5.81 43.46 28.65
CA SER A 399 6.99 43.93 29.39
C SER A 399 7.41 43.02 30.55
N ASN A 400 6.72 41.90 30.78
CA ASN A 400 6.88 41.09 31.99
C ASN A 400 7.46 39.70 31.67
N GLU A 401 8.79 39.66 31.58
CA GLU A 401 9.59 38.51 31.12
C GLU A 401 9.37 37.24 31.97
N ALA A 402 9.08 37.38 33.26
CA ALA A 402 8.81 36.26 34.17
C ALA A 402 7.48 35.54 33.87
N GLN A 403 6.42 36.27 33.54
CA GLN A 403 5.13 35.69 33.13
C GLN A 403 5.23 35.01 31.76
N ALA A 404 5.99 35.60 30.83
CA ALA A 404 6.28 35.00 29.53
C ALA A 404 6.98 33.64 29.67
N VAL A 405 8.01 33.54 30.52
CA VAL A 405 8.76 32.29 30.75
C VAL A 405 7.91 31.23 31.46
N ALA A 406 7.13 31.61 32.47
CA ALA A 406 6.23 30.68 33.15
C ALA A 406 5.17 30.12 32.20
N PHE A 407 4.55 30.98 31.40
CA PHE A 407 3.55 30.57 30.40
C PHE A 407 4.16 29.67 29.31
N HIS A 408 5.39 29.95 28.87
CA HIS A 408 6.13 29.11 27.92
C HIS A 408 6.35 27.69 28.44
N ARG A 409 6.66 27.57 29.73
CA ARG A 409 6.82 26.26 30.41
C ARG A 409 5.49 25.51 30.48
N TYR A 410 4.39 26.19 30.82
CA TYR A 410 3.07 25.56 30.87
C TYR A 410 2.56 25.14 29.49
N ALA A 411 2.83 25.91 28.44
CA ALA A 411 2.46 25.55 27.07
C ALA A 411 3.27 24.35 26.55
N MET A 412 4.57 24.29 26.86
CA MET A 412 5.40 23.11 26.57
C MET A 412 5.00 21.89 27.39
N LEU A 413 4.61 22.08 28.66
CA LEU A 413 4.10 21.00 29.49
C LEU A 413 2.76 20.48 28.97
N ALA A 414 1.83 21.37 28.61
CA ALA A 414 0.56 21.01 28.00
C ALA A 414 0.74 20.29 26.66
N LEU A 415 1.74 20.68 25.87
CA LEU A 415 2.14 19.97 24.66
C LEU A 415 2.67 18.57 24.96
N CYS A 416 3.64 18.43 25.86
CA CYS A 416 4.17 17.12 26.26
C CYS A 416 3.06 16.23 26.82
N LEU A 417 2.14 16.81 27.60
CA LEU A 417 1.01 16.12 28.19
C LEU A 417 -0.02 15.72 27.13
N ALA A 418 -0.29 16.55 26.12
CA ALA A 418 -1.18 16.21 25.01
C ALA A 418 -0.59 15.16 24.08
N ILE A 419 0.73 15.19 23.84
CA ILE A 419 1.44 14.12 23.14
C ILE A 419 1.38 12.83 23.95
N ALA A 420 1.66 12.88 25.26
CA ALA A 420 1.62 11.72 26.14
C ALA A 420 0.20 11.14 26.26
N LEU A 421 -0.82 11.99 26.46
CA LEU A 421 -2.23 11.60 26.52
C LEU A 421 -2.72 11.10 25.17
N GLY A 422 -2.25 11.70 24.08
CA GLY A 422 -2.50 11.25 22.73
C GLY A 422 -1.95 9.87 22.43
N VAL A 423 -0.69 9.64 22.80
CA VAL A 423 -0.02 8.34 22.75
C VAL A 423 -0.71 7.35 23.68
N LEU A 424 -1.23 7.78 24.83
CA LEU A 424 -1.94 6.93 25.78
C LEU A 424 -3.34 6.56 25.28
N VAL A 425 -4.13 7.50 24.77
CA VAL A 425 -5.51 7.27 24.27
C VAL A 425 -5.50 6.50 22.96
N VAL A 426 -4.59 6.84 22.04
CA VAL A 426 -4.34 5.99 20.87
C VAL A 426 -3.81 4.66 21.38
N GLY A 427 -2.84 4.63 22.28
CA GLY A 427 -2.29 3.42 22.87
C GLY A 427 -3.36 2.49 23.42
N THR A 428 -4.31 2.96 24.23
CA THR A 428 -5.35 2.11 24.85
C THR A 428 -6.41 1.67 23.84
N ALA A 429 -6.93 2.57 23.00
CA ALA A 429 -7.90 2.21 21.96
C ALA A 429 -7.30 1.29 20.89
N TYR A 430 -6.00 1.40 20.65
CA TYR A 430 -5.25 0.55 19.72
C TYR A 430 -4.81 -0.75 20.37
N VAL A 431 -4.54 -0.80 21.68
CA VAL A 431 -4.20 -2.05 22.41
C VAL A 431 -5.38 -3.01 22.40
N ASP A 432 -6.61 -2.55 22.63
CA ASP A 432 -7.80 -3.43 22.59
C ASP A 432 -8.09 -3.96 21.18
N LEU A 433 -7.83 -3.17 20.15
CA LEU A 433 -7.98 -3.58 18.74
C LEU A 433 -6.83 -4.47 18.27
N MET A 434 -5.61 -4.17 18.71
CA MET A 434 -4.40 -4.90 18.34
C MET A 434 -4.23 -6.17 19.16
N ALA A 435 -4.89 -6.35 20.31
CA ALA A 435 -4.81 -7.56 21.12
C ALA A 435 -5.11 -8.83 20.32
N SER A 436 -5.95 -8.73 19.28
CA SER A 436 -6.30 -9.81 18.36
C SER A 436 -5.25 -10.12 17.28
N PHE A 437 -4.21 -9.29 17.13
CA PHE A 437 -3.15 -9.48 16.14
C PHE A 437 -1.87 -10.08 16.76
N PRO A 438 -1.10 -10.87 15.99
CA PRO A 438 0.18 -11.41 16.43
C PRO A 438 1.16 -10.31 16.87
N PRO A 439 2.02 -10.54 17.89
CA PRO A 439 2.87 -9.49 18.49
C PRO A 439 3.70 -8.66 17.49
N LEU A 440 4.15 -9.28 16.42
CA LEU A 440 5.04 -8.68 15.44
C LEU A 440 4.28 -7.75 14.47
N GLU A 441 3.04 -8.11 14.12
CA GLU A 441 2.13 -7.22 13.39
C GLU A 441 1.75 -5.99 14.21
N ARG A 442 1.54 -6.17 15.54
CA ARG A 442 1.31 -5.04 16.45
C ARG A 442 2.47 -4.06 16.45
N LEU A 443 3.70 -4.58 16.50
CA LEU A 443 4.92 -3.76 16.42
C LEU A 443 5.03 -3.05 15.07
N ALA A 444 4.71 -3.72 13.95
CA ALA A 444 4.71 -3.12 12.62
C ALA A 444 3.64 -2.03 12.45
N ALA A 445 2.49 -2.17 13.11
CA ALA A 445 1.37 -1.23 13.04
C ALA A 445 1.55 -0.01 13.96
N LEU A 446 2.40 -0.09 14.99
CA LEU A 446 2.59 0.97 15.97
C LEU A 446 3.04 2.30 15.35
N PRO A 447 4.01 2.36 14.41
CA PRO A 447 4.35 3.62 13.75
C PRO A 447 3.13 4.27 13.08
N ALA A 448 2.32 3.49 12.34
CA ALA A 448 1.18 4.00 11.60
C ALA A 448 0.15 4.71 12.50
N SER A 449 -0.01 4.27 13.76
CA SER A 449 -0.94 4.89 14.71
C SER A 449 -0.46 6.26 15.21
N LEU A 450 0.86 6.50 15.24
CA LEU A 450 1.44 7.78 15.63
C LEU A 450 1.15 8.89 14.62
N GLY A 451 0.88 8.53 13.37
CA GLY A 451 0.62 9.44 12.26
C GLY A 451 1.89 10.08 11.67
N PRO A 452 1.81 10.56 10.42
CA PRO A 452 2.98 10.70 9.56
C PRO A 452 3.95 11.82 9.93
N ILE A 453 3.47 12.90 10.56
CA ILE A 453 4.32 14.02 10.99
C ILE A 453 5.18 13.60 12.19
N LEU A 454 4.63 12.86 13.15
CA LEU A 454 5.37 12.38 14.31
C LEU A 454 6.41 11.34 13.92
N ILE A 455 6.04 10.38 13.07
CA ILE A 455 6.99 9.39 12.52
C ILE A 455 8.15 10.11 11.81
N TRP A 456 7.85 11.09 10.96
CA TRP A 456 8.87 11.88 10.28
C TRP A 456 9.80 12.59 11.26
N ALA A 457 9.27 13.23 12.31
CA ALA A 457 10.06 13.92 13.32
C ALA A 457 10.94 12.96 14.13
N MET A 458 10.41 11.79 14.51
CA MET A 458 11.16 10.72 15.18
C MET A 458 12.31 10.21 14.30
N ALA A 459 12.03 9.92 13.03
CA ALA A 459 13.03 9.48 12.07
C ALA A 459 14.14 10.52 11.87
N ALA A 460 13.78 11.78 11.68
CA ALA A 460 14.76 12.87 11.56
C ALA A 460 15.63 13.00 12.82
N SER A 461 15.02 12.87 14.00
CA SER A 461 15.72 12.96 15.29
C SER A 461 16.67 11.78 15.51
N LEU A 462 16.25 10.57 15.17
CA LEU A 462 17.06 9.36 15.23
C LEU A 462 18.28 9.46 14.30
N LEU A 463 18.06 9.84 13.03
CA LEU A 463 19.15 9.99 12.06
C LEU A 463 20.14 11.09 12.48
N PHE A 464 19.64 12.17 13.08
CA PHE A 464 20.47 13.20 13.67
C PHE A 464 21.31 12.66 14.84
N ALA A 465 20.68 11.98 15.81
CA ALA A 465 21.37 11.38 16.95
C ALA A 465 22.46 10.40 16.51
N LEU A 466 22.14 9.49 15.58
CA LEU A 466 23.10 8.56 15.00
C LEU A 466 24.23 9.30 14.28
N GLY A 467 23.95 10.37 13.56
CA GLY A 467 24.98 11.17 12.89
C GLY A 467 25.90 11.95 13.84
N VAL A 468 25.43 12.29 15.05
CA VAL A 468 26.23 12.91 16.11
C VAL A 468 27.09 11.87 16.83
N ILE A 469 26.50 10.72 17.17
CA ILE A 469 27.16 9.61 17.89
C ILE A 469 28.21 8.95 16.98
N LEU A 470 27.80 8.52 15.79
CA LEU A 470 28.64 7.81 14.84
C LEU A 470 29.35 8.82 13.93
N ARG A 471 30.38 9.46 14.48
CA ARG A 471 31.18 10.48 13.75
C ARG A 471 31.93 9.89 12.55
N ASN A 472 32.25 8.60 12.58
CA ASN A 472 32.93 7.88 11.51
C ASN A 472 31.92 7.44 10.43
N ARG A 473 32.18 7.83 9.17
CA ARG A 473 31.29 7.55 8.04
C ARG A 473 31.16 6.07 7.74
N SER A 474 32.26 5.32 7.81
CA SER A 474 32.25 3.88 7.55
C SER A 474 31.49 3.13 8.63
N LEU A 475 31.66 3.52 9.89
CA LEU A 475 30.90 2.94 11.01
C LEU A 475 29.41 3.24 10.89
N TYR A 476 29.03 4.50 10.59
CA TYR A 476 27.63 4.85 10.35
C TYR A 476 27.04 4.02 9.19
N GLY A 477 27.78 3.93 8.07
CA GLY A 477 27.36 3.15 6.91
C GLY A 477 27.13 1.68 7.25
N GLY A 478 28.07 1.07 7.99
CA GLY A 478 27.94 -0.30 8.48
C GLY A 478 26.72 -0.49 9.38
N VAL A 479 26.53 0.38 10.39
CA VAL A 479 25.35 0.34 11.26
C VAL A 479 24.04 0.48 10.47
N ALA A 480 24.00 1.37 9.49
CA ALA A 480 22.81 1.59 8.68
C ALA A 480 22.47 0.40 7.78
N VAL A 481 23.46 -0.20 7.10
CA VAL A 481 23.25 -1.41 6.29
C VAL A 481 22.86 -2.60 7.16
N CYS A 482 23.61 -2.85 8.23
CA CYS A 482 23.32 -3.96 9.14
C CYS A 482 21.97 -3.79 9.83
N GLY A 483 21.59 -2.57 10.21
CA GLY A 483 20.28 -2.28 10.77
C GLY A 483 19.16 -2.47 9.76
N TRP A 484 19.33 -2.02 8.51
CA TRP A 484 18.36 -2.24 7.44
C TRP A 484 18.15 -3.74 7.14
N LEU A 485 19.24 -4.49 6.93
CA LEU A 485 19.18 -5.93 6.67
C LEU A 485 18.66 -6.69 7.88
N GLY A 486 19.18 -6.42 9.07
CA GLY A 486 18.84 -7.13 10.30
C GLY A 486 17.39 -6.94 10.72
N LEU A 487 16.85 -5.72 10.62
CA LEU A 487 15.44 -5.47 10.93
C LEU A 487 14.52 -6.16 9.92
N ASN A 488 14.75 -5.99 8.60
CA ASN A 488 13.92 -6.66 7.62
C ASN A 488 14.04 -8.19 7.70
N ALA A 489 15.23 -8.72 7.95
CA ALA A 489 15.44 -10.14 8.19
C ALA A 489 14.73 -10.62 9.46
N ALA A 490 14.70 -9.83 10.54
CA ALA A 490 13.93 -10.19 11.74
C ALA A 490 12.43 -10.28 11.44
N PHE A 491 11.87 -9.31 10.72
CA PHE A 491 10.46 -9.32 10.30
C PHE A 491 10.13 -10.43 9.29
N PHE A 492 11.12 -10.99 8.61
CA PHE A 492 10.97 -12.17 7.75
C PHE A 492 11.15 -13.48 8.53
N LEU A 493 12.25 -13.64 9.27
CA LEU A 493 12.64 -14.89 9.91
C LEU A 493 11.81 -15.21 11.16
N ILE A 494 11.41 -14.20 11.93
CA ILE A 494 10.66 -14.44 13.18
C ILE A 494 9.30 -15.09 12.86
N PRO A 495 8.43 -14.53 11.98
CA PRO A 495 7.15 -15.16 11.66
C PRO A 495 7.28 -16.56 11.06
N ASN A 496 8.37 -16.82 10.32
CA ASN A 496 8.66 -18.12 9.70
C ASN A 496 9.42 -19.09 10.63
N SER A 497 9.60 -18.77 11.91
CA SER A 497 10.31 -19.63 12.85
C SER A 497 9.37 -20.57 13.59
N SER A 498 9.84 -21.78 13.90
CA SER A 498 9.10 -22.76 14.72
C SER A 498 8.77 -22.24 16.12
N LEU A 499 9.61 -21.36 16.67
CA LEU A 499 9.34 -20.70 17.95
C LEU A 499 8.12 -19.77 17.83
N TYR A 500 8.04 -18.97 16.79
CA TYR A 500 6.89 -18.09 16.58
C TYR A 500 5.62 -18.89 16.27
N ALA A 501 5.74 -19.96 15.50
CA ALA A 501 4.69 -20.94 15.27
C ALA A 501 4.14 -21.52 16.60
N SER A 502 5.02 -21.83 17.56
CA SER A 502 4.62 -22.34 18.89
C SER A 502 3.88 -21.30 19.76
N ILE A 503 4.10 -20.01 19.48
CA ILE A 503 3.40 -18.88 20.12
C ILE A 503 2.12 -18.51 19.34
N GLY A 504 2.01 -18.94 18.08
CA GLY A 504 0.99 -18.57 17.08
C GLY A 504 -0.46 -19.02 17.37
N GLY A 505 -0.74 -19.52 18.58
CA GLY A 505 -2.11 -19.82 19.00
C GLY A 505 -2.73 -21.05 18.33
N GLU A 506 -4.05 -21.08 18.28
CA GLU A 506 -4.86 -22.19 17.75
C GLU A 506 -4.70 -22.36 16.22
N GLU A 507 -4.43 -21.26 15.49
CA GLU A 507 -4.30 -21.24 14.03
C GLU A 507 -3.21 -22.18 13.50
N MET A 508 -2.04 -22.24 14.15
CA MET A 508 -0.96 -23.12 13.67
C MET A 508 -1.23 -24.61 13.96
N LYS A 509 -1.96 -24.89 15.05
CA LYS A 509 -2.43 -26.25 15.37
C LYS A 509 -3.44 -26.71 14.34
N ASP A 510 -4.31 -25.80 13.91
CA ASP A 510 -5.30 -26.02 12.87
C ASP A 510 -4.66 -26.32 11.51
N ILE A 511 -3.62 -25.57 11.10
CA ILE A 511 -2.83 -25.86 9.89
C ILE A 511 -2.20 -27.24 9.95
N SER A 512 -1.49 -27.55 11.05
CA SER A 512 -0.83 -28.85 11.21
C SER A 512 -1.84 -30.01 11.20
N PHE A 513 -3.02 -29.80 11.78
CA PHE A 513 -4.11 -30.78 11.76
C PHE A 513 -4.65 -31.02 10.35
N VAL A 514 -4.95 -29.96 9.60
CA VAL A 514 -5.43 -30.06 8.22
C VAL A 514 -4.36 -30.68 7.32
N GLU A 515 -3.10 -30.26 7.44
CA GLU A 515 -1.97 -30.83 6.71
C GLU A 515 -1.83 -32.34 6.99
N GLY A 516 -1.93 -32.76 8.26
CA GLY A 516 -1.91 -34.17 8.65
C GLY A 516 -3.05 -34.99 8.02
N TYR A 517 -4.27 -34.41 7.97
CA TYR A 517 -5.41 -35.03 7.30
C TYR A 517 -5.18 -35.15 5.78
N LEU A 518 -4.70 -34.08 5.14
CA LEU A 518 -4.41 -34.05 3.71
C LEU A 518 -3.34 -35.07 3.33
N ASN A 519 -2.24 -35.13 4.09
CA ASN A 519 -1.18 -36.11 3.90
C ASN A 519 -1.70 -37.54 4.08
N THR A 520 -2.63 -37.78 5.00
CA THR A 520 -3.18 -39.13 5.17
C THR A 520 -4.11 -39.53 4.02
N LYS A 521 -5.01 -38.61 3.62
CA LYS A 521 -6.04 -38.89 2.61
C LYS A 521 -5.51 -38.88 1.18
N TYR A 522 -4.64 -37.92 0.85
CA TYR A 522 -4.20 -37.65 -0.52
C TYR A 522 -2.74 -38.04 -0.80
N ALA A 523 -1.98 -38.62 0.15
CA ALA A 523 -0.58 -39.03 -0.10
C ALA A 523 -0.39 -39.98 -1.28
N ARG A 524 -1.44 -40.69 -1.70
CA ARG A 524 -1.39 -41.67 -2.80
C ARG A 524 -2.03 -41.19 -4.09
N THR A 525 -2.64 -40.01 -4.08
CA THR A 525 -3.28 -39.40 -5.26
C THR A 525 -2.36 -38.32 -5.81
N SER A 526 -2.24 -38.22 -7.14
CA SER A 526 -1.63 -37.05 -7.79
C SER A 526 -2.58 -35.85 -7.82
N GLU A 527 -3.77 -35.99 -7.24
CA GLU A 527 -4.80 -34.96 -7.20
C GLU A 527 -4.56 -34.01 -6.02
N THR A 528 -4.53 -32.71 -6.31
CA THR A 528 -4.52 -31.67 -5.29
C THR A 528 -5.97 -31.26 -4.99
N PRO A 529 -6.43 -31.34 -3.74
CA PRO A 529 -7.80 -31.02 -3.41
C PRO A 529 -8.08 -29.52 -3.45
N VAL A 530 -9.34 -29.18 -3.75
CA VAL A 530 -9.91 -27.83 -3.62
C VAL A 530 -10.58 -27.70 -2.26
N LEU A 531 -10.10 -26.74 -1.47
CA LEU A 531 -10.50 -26.54 -0.08
C LEU A 531 -11.36 -25.28 0.08
N TYR A 532 -12.52 -25.39 0.72
CA TYR A 532 -13.15 -24.24 1.36
C TYR A 532 -12.74 -24.20 2.82
N TRP A 533 -11.91 -23.24 3.21
CA TRP A 533 -11.51 -23.05 4.60
C TRP A 533 -11.75 -21.61 5.03
N ALA A 534 -12.79 -21.42 5.83
CA ALA A 534 -13.32 -20.09 6.14
C ALA A 534 -12.45 -19.28 7.15
N LEU A 535 -11.64 -19.97 7.96
CA LEU A 535 -10.78 -19.35 8.98
C LEU A 535 -9.34 -19.11 8.50
N ALA A 536 -8.83 -19.92 7.58
CA ALA A 536 -7.43 -19.81 7.15
C ALA A 536 -7.19 -18.60 6.23
N PRO A 537 -6.11 -17.83 6.46
CA PRO A 537 -5.55 -16.94 5.45
C PRO A 537 -5.26 -17.70 4.15
N ILE A 538 -5.68 -17.13 3.01
CA ILE A 538 -5.57 -17.82 1.72
C ILE A 538 -4.12 -18.14 1.31
N GLU A 539 -3.16 -17.32 1.76
CA GLU A 539 -1.73 -17.55 1.57
C GLU A 539 -1.26 -18.88 2.19
N GLN A 540 -1.84 -19.33 3.30
CA GLN A 540 -1.51 -20.63 3.91
C GLN A 540 -2.04 -21.78 3.05
N ILE A 541 -3.25 -21.63 2.50
CA ILE A 541 -3.82 -22.62 1.58
C ILE A 541 -2.96 -22.74 0.32
N TRP A 542 -2.57 -21.60 -0.28
CA TRP A 542 -1.81 -21.58 -1.51
C TRP A 542 -0.35 -21.99 -1.34
N ILE A 543 0.33 -21.51 -0.29
CA ILE A 543 1.78 -21.64 -0.15
C ILE A 543 2.14 -22.84 0.73
N ASP A 544 1.51 -22.96 1.90
CA ASP A 544 1.90 -23.97 2.90
C ASP A 544 1.25 -25.33 2.57
N LEU A 545 -0.05 -25.34 2.27
CA LEU A 545 -0.76 -26.57 1.90
C LEU A 545 -0.67 -26.91 0.41
N GLN A 546 -0.21 -25.97 -0.43
CA GLN A 546 -0.15 -26.12 -1.89
C GLN A 546 -1.47 -26.61 -2.49
N CYS A 547 -2.60 -26.11 -1.98
CA CYS A 547 -3.94 -26.48 -2.40
C CYS A 547 -4.65 -25.34 -3.11
N SER A 548 -5.66 -25.67 -3.92
CA SER A 548 -6.57 -24.68 -4.51
C SER A 548 -7.61 -24.24 -3.46
N SER A 549 -7.96 -22.95 -3.46
CA SER A 549 -9.04 -22.45 -2.59
C SER A 549 -10.35 -22.37 -3.35
N PHE A 550 -11.41 -22.95 -2.79
CA PHE A 550 -12.76 -22.87 -3.34
C PHE A 550 -13.25 -21.42 -3.34
N TYR A 551 -13.16 -20.74 -2.20
CA TYR A 551 -13.57 -19.36 -2.08
C TYR A 551 -12.88 -18.65 -0.92
N SER A 552 -12.41 -17.45 -1.21
CA SER A 552 -12.04 -16.43 -0.24
C SER A 552 -12.21 -15.05 -0.86
N ILE A 553 -12.49 -14.04 -0.04
CA ILE A 553 -12.66 -12.65 -0.49
C ILE A 553 -11.49 -12.16 -1.37
N PRO A 554 -10.20 -12.42 -1.06
CA PRO A 554 -9.09 -11.96 -1.89
C PRO A 554 -9.10 -12.50 -3.33
N GLN A 555 -9.67 -13.68 -3.59
CA GLN A 555 -9.76 -14.22 -4.97
C GLN A 555 -10.64 -13.35 -5.87
N THR A 556 -11.58 -12.59 -5.29
CA THR A 556 -12.47 -11.69 -6.02
C THR A 556 -11.75 -10.45 -6.62
N ALA A 557 -10.47 -10.24 -6.30
CA ALA A 557 -9.65 -9.22 -6.93
C ALA A 557 -9.56 -9.39 -8.47
N GLY A 558 -9.74 -10.61 -8.98
CA GLY A 558 -9.81 -10.92 -10.41
C GLY A 558 -11.11 -10.48 -11.10
N ASN A 559 -12.17 -10.16 -10.35
CA ASN A 559 -13.51 -9.89 -10.89
C ASN A 559 -13.54 -8.77 -11.92
N MET A 560 -12.72 -7.74 -11.75
CA MET A 560 -12.67 -6.62 -12.71
C MET A 560 -12.01 -7.01 -14.05
N PHE A 561 -11.20 -8.07 -14.05
CA PHE A 561 -10.37 -8.46 -15.19
C PHE A 561 -10.95 -9.61 -16.01
N ASN A 562 -11.77 -10.46 -15.38
CA ASN A 562 -12.41 -11.57 -16.07
C ASN A 562 -13.89 -11.73 -15.65
N ARG A 563 -14.77 -11.89 -16.66
CA ARG A 563 -16.20 -12.13 -16.45
C ARG A 563 -16.47 -13.43 -15.70
N GLY A 564 -15.81 -14.51 -16.09
CA GLY A 564 -15.93 -15.83 -15.44
C GLY A 564 -15.60 -15.74 -13.95
N THR A 565 -14.50 -15.09 -13.58
CA THR A 565 -14.13 -14.87 -12.18
C THR A 565 -15.20 -14.05 -11.44
N ALA A 566 -15.76 -13.02 -12.06
CA ALA A 566 -16.82 -12.21 -11.44
C ALA A 566 -18.11 -12.99 -11.17
N ILE A 567 -18.59 -13.76 -12.16
CA ILE A 567 -19.83 -14.52 -12.05
C ILE A 567 -19.65 -15.72 -11.10
N GLU A 568 -18.56 -16.47 -11.27
CA GLU A 568 -18.28 -17.62 -10.42
C GLU A 568 -17.95 -17.20 -8.98
N GLY A 569 -17.24 -16.08 -8.82
CA GLY A 569 -16.95 -15.51 -7.51
C GLY A 569 -18.22 -15.09 -6.77
N ASP A 570 -19.18 -14.46 -7.45
CA ASP A 570 -20.49 -14.13 -6.87
C ASP A 570 -21.29 -15.39 -6.49
N ARG A 571 -21.28 -16.42 -7.33
CA ARG A 571 -21.94 -17.71 -7.04
C ARG A 571 -21.34 -18.36 -5.79
N ARG A 572 -20.01 -18.49 -5.72
CA ARG A 572 -19.31 -19.09 -4.57
C ARG A 572 -19.47 -18.25 -3.31
N ALA A 573 -19.44 -16.92 -3.41
CA ALA A 573 -19.71 -16.02 -2.30
C ALA A 573 -21.09 -16.24 -1.68
N LYS A 574 -22.12 -16.43 -2.51
CA LYS A 574 -23.49 -16.73 -2.05
C LYS A 574 -23.57 -18.09 -1.37
N LEU A 575 -22.87 -19.09 -1.90
CA LEU A 575 -22.85 -20.46 -1.36
C LEU A 575 -22.18 -20.52 0.03
N THR A 576 -21.10 -19.75 0.22
CA THR A 576 -20.34 -19.72 1.48
C THR A 576 -20.81 -18.64 2.46
N ARG A 577 -21.77 -17.80 2.07
CA ARG A 577 -22.17 -16.57 2.77
C ARG A 577 -22.40 -16.75 4.27
N LYS A 578 -23.18 -17.77 4.67
CA LYS A 578 -23.54 -17.97 6.08
C LYS A 578 -22.32 -18.30 6.93
N PHE A 579 -21.43 -19.16 6.44
CA PHE A 579 -20.16 -19.49 7.10
C PHE A 579 -19.26 -18.25 7.21
N GLU A 580 -19.12 -17.49 6.12
CA GLU A 580 -18.30 -16.27 6.10
C GLU A 580 -18.80 -15.19 7.07
N LEU A 581 -20.12 -15.01 7.18
CA LEU A 581 -20.74 -14.02 8.05
C LEU A 581 -20.78 -14.47 9.52
N ASP A 582 -20.93 -15.77 9.79
CA ASP A 582 -20.92 -16.33 11.13
C ASP A 582 -19.55 -16.09 11.80
N ILE A 583 -18.47 -16.46 11.13
CA ILE A 583 -17.08 -16.27 11.59
C ILE A 583 -16.76 -14.79 11.79
N ARG A 584 -17.28 -13.91 10.92
CA ARG A 584 -17.01 -12.47 11.01
C ARG A 584 -17.93 -11.73 11.95
N ARG A 585 -18.93 -12.37 12.56
CA ARG A 585 -19.93 -11.70 13.42
C ARG A 585 -19.29 -10.85 14.54
N PRO A 586 -18.26 -11.31 15.28
CA PRO A 586 -17.62 -10.50 16.32
C PRO A 586 -16.90 -9.26 15.76
N TRP A 587 -16.23 -9.39 14.62
CA TRP A 587 -15.55 -8.29 13.96
C TRP A 587 -16.56 -7.29 13.36
N LEU A 588 -17.61 -7.79 12.70
CA LEU A 588 -18.68 -6.98 12.14
C LEU A 588 -19.37 -6.15 13.21
N ALA A 589 -19.56 -6.66 14.43
CA ALA A 589 -20.14 -5.90 15.53
C ALA A 589 -19.31 -4.64 15.87
N LYS A 590 -17.98 -4.71 15.77
CA LYS A 590 -17.04 -3.66 16.18
C LYS A 590 -16.51 -2.80 15.02
N CYS A 591 -16.64 -3.27 13.77
CA CYS A 591 -16.04 -2.60 12.62
C CYS A 591 -16.78 -1.31 12.21
N GLN A 592 -16.04 -0.42 11.55
CA GLN A 592 -16.56 0.84 11.02
C GLN A 592 -17.67 0.62 9.97
N PRO A 593 -18.65 1.53 9.83
CA PRO A 593 -19.78 1.36 8.90
C PRO A 593 -19.38 1.07 7.44
N HIS A 594 -18.28 1.65 6.99
CA HIS A 594 -17.78 1.47 5.63
C HIS A 594 -17.27 0.04 5.37
N HIS A 595 -16.73 -0.65 6.39
CA HIS A 595 -16.34 -2.06 6.28
C HIS A 595 -17.57 -2.96 6.16
N LYS A 596 -18.63 -2.68 6.93
CA LYS A 596 -19.93 -3.38 6.81
C LYS A 596 -20.50 -3.24 5.40
N GLN A 597 -20.38 -2.06 4.80
CA GLN A 597 -20.84 -1.83 3.43
C GLN A 597 -20.06 -2.67 2.40
N GLY A 598 -18.74 -2.83 2.57
CA GLY A 598 -17.93 -3.72 1.74
C GLY A 598 -18.40 -5.17 1.82
N ILE A 599 -18.61 -5.68 3.04
CA ILE A 599 -19.15 -7.04 3.26
C ILE A 599 -20.55 -7.18 2.65
N LYS A 600 -21.43 -6.19 2.82
CA LYS A 600 -22.76 -6.19 2.21
C LYS A 600 -22.70 -6.26 0.68
N ARG A 601 -21.73 -5.60 0.05
CA ARG A 601 -21.57 -5.63 -1.42
C ARG A 601 -21.10 -6.99 -1.94
N ILE A 602 -20.26 -7.69 -1.18
CA ILE A 602 -19.76 -9.02 -1.56
C ILE A 602 -20.82 -10.09 -1.34
N PHE A 603 -21.48 -10.10 -0.19
CA PHE A 603 -22.37 -11.18 0.21
C PHE A 603 -23.87 -10.87 0.03
N GLY A 604 -24.23 -9.61 -0.23
CA GLY A 604 -25.62 -9.12 -0.24
C GLY A 604 -26.19 -8.86 1.16
N ALA A 605 -25.53 -9.32 2.23
CA ALA A 605 -25.97 -9.20 3.61
C ALA A 605 -24.80 -8.92 4.56
N VAL A 606 -25.12 -8.44 5.76
CA VAL A 606 -24.15 -8.24 6.86
C VAL A 606 -24.50 -9.08 8.09
N GLN A 607 -25.63 -9.77 8.06
CA GLN A 607 -26.15 -10.64 9.11
C GLN A 607 -26.93 -11.77 8.44
N GLU A 608 -26.72 -12.98 8.96
CA GLU A 608 -27.41 -14.22 8.61
C GLU A 608 -27.55 -15.05 9.90
N PRO A 609 -28.53 -15.96 9.99
CA PRO A 609 -28.54 -16.97 11.05
C PRO A 609 -27.29 -17.86 10.94
N PRO A 610 -26.92 -18.56 12.02
CA PRO A 610 -25.84 -19.55 11.98
C PRO A 610 -26.04 -20.58 10.84
N PRO A 611 -24.95 -21.07 10.23
CA PRO A 611 -25.05 -22.07 9.16
C PRO A 611 -25.68 -23.38 9.67
N THR A 612 -26.46 -24.04 8.82
CA THR A 612 -27.11 -25.33 9.11
C THR A 612 -26.47 -26.48 8.32
N VAL A 613 -26.88 -27.71 8.61
CA VAL A 613 -26.45 -28.91 7.86
C VAL A 613 -26.85 -28.80 6.39
N GLU A 614 -28.01 -28.20 6.08
CA GLU A 614 -28.45 -27.98 4.71
C GLU A 614 -27.51 -27.03 3.96
N ASP A 615 -26.93 -26.03 4.64
CA ASP A 615 -25.96 -25.13 4.04
C ASP A 615 -24.62 -25.85 3.76
N LEU A 616 -24.19 -26.74 4.66
CA LEU A 616 -23.03 -27.62 4.43
C LEU A 616 -23.27 -28.53 3.22
N ILE A 617 -24.43 -29.18 3.17
CA ILE A 617 -24.83 -30.06 2.05
C ILE A 617 -24.83 -29.26 0.75
N ALA A 618 -25.41 -28.06 0.74
CA ALA A 618 -25.45 -27.21 -0.45
C ALA A 618 -24.05 -26.87 -0.97
N ILE A 619 -23.07 -26.60 -0.09
CA ILE A 619 -21.68 -26.41 -0.51
C ILE A 619 -21.10 -27.71 -1.06
N CYS A 620 -21.27 -28.84 -0.36
CA CYS A 620 -20.68 -30.13 -0.73
C CYS A 620 -21.26 -30.74 -2.00
N GLN A 621 -22.44 -30.29 -2.44
CA GLN A 621 -23.01 -30.65 -3.73
C GLN A 621 -22.28 -30.01 -4.92
N ASP A 622 -21.45 -28.99 -4.70
CA ASP A 622 -20.60 -28.44 -5.77
C ASP A 622 -19.55 -29.47 -6.21
N GLU A 623 -19.41 -29.69 -7.50
CA GLU A 623 -18.45 -30.66 -8.04
C GLU A 623 -17.00 -30.15 -7.95
N ASN A 624 -16.79 -28.84 -7.76
CA ASN A 624 -15.45 -28.23 -7.71
C ASN A 624 -14.91 -28.12 -6.28
N ILE A 625 -15.49 -28.80 -5.30
CA ILE A 625 -15.02 -28.81 -3.92
C ILE A 625 -14.82 -30.23 -3.40
N ASP A 626 -13.69 -30.42 -2.74
CA ASP A 626 -13.30 -31.70 -2.14
C ASP A 626 -13.48 -31.68 -0.63
N LEU A 627 -13.09 -30.59 0.03
CA LEU A 627 -13.18 -30.45 1.48
C LEU A 627 -13.78 -29.11 1.90
N VAL A 628 -14.64 -29.16 2.91
CA VAL A 628 -15.14 -28.00 3.66
C VAL A 628 -14.55 -28.04 5.06
N ILE A 629 -13.90 -26.96 5.48
CA ILE A 629 -13.22 -26.84 6.77
C ILE A 629 -13.77 -25.61 7.50
N VAL A 630 -14.54 -25.86 8.55
CA VAL A 630 -15.27 -24.82 9.30
C VAL A 630 -15.26 -25.13 10.80
N PRO A 631 -15.40 -24.12 11.67
CA PRO A 631 -15.47 -24.33 13.12
C PRO A 631 -16.83 -24.86 13.59
N ASN A 632 -17.84 -24.85 12.71
CA ASN A 632 -19.18 -25.31 13.04
C ASN A 632 -19.24 -26.85 13.05
N GLU A 633 -19.77 -27.41 14.12
CA GLU A 633 -20.04 -28.84 14.27
C GLU A 633 -21.39 -29.21 13.64
N PHE A 634 -21.38 -30.24 12.79
CA PHE A 634 -22.56 -30.85 12.22
C PHE A 634 -22.50 -32.36 12.48
N ASP A 635 -23.18 -32.79 13.55
CA ASP A 635 -23.11 -34.14 14.10
C ASP A 635 -23.28 -35.22 13.02
N GLY A 636 -22.33 -36.16 12.99
CA GLY A 636 -22.34 -37.31 12.08
C GLY A 636 -21.87 -37.01 10.65
N TRP A 637 -21.56 -35.76 10.30
CA TRP A 637 -21.14 -35.39 8.93
C TRP A 637 -19.64 -35.17 8.75
N TYR A 638 -18.90 -34.87 9.82
CA TYR A 638 -17.47 -34.60 9.71
C TYR A 638 -16.65 -35.89 9.50
N ALA A 639 -15.53 -35.76 8.80
CA ALA A 639 -14.55 -36.82 8.56
C ALA A 639 -13.41 -36.80 9.58
N ALA A 640 -13.05 -35.62 10.10
CA ALA A 640 -12.06 -35.46 11.16
C ALA A 640 -12.34 -34.17 11.96
N THR A 641 -11.92 -34.15 13.21
CA THR A 641 -11.97 -32.94 14.07
C THR A 641 -10.82 -32.91 15.07
N ASN A 642 -10.38 -31.71 15.43
CA ASN A 642 -9.49 -31.47 16.58
C ASN A 642 -10.23 -30.83 17.77
N GLY A 643 -11.58 -30.79 17.73
CA GLY A 643 -12.44 -30.15 18.73
C GLY A 643 -12.66 -28.65 18.52
N HIS A 644 -11.88 -28.02 17.64
CA HIS A 644 -12.02 -26.60 17.27
C HIS A 644 -12.43 -26.44 15.79
N LEU A 645 -11.86 -27.27 14.92
CA LEU A 645 -12.16 -27.34 13.49
C LEU A 645 -12.70 -28.70 13.09
N PHE A 646 -13.63 -28.69 12.14
CA PHE A 646 -14.24 -29.89 11.57
C PHE A 646 -13.98 -29.92 10.06
N ILE A 647 -13.45 -31.06 9.58
CA ILE A 647 -13.21 -31.33 8.17
C ILE A 647 -14.35 -32.17 7.63
N TYR A 648 -15.04 -31.67 6.61
CA TYR A 648 -16.13 -32.35 5.92
C TYR A 648 -15.67 -32.75 4.52
N ASP A 649 -15.88 -34.03 4.20
CA ASP A 649 -15.51 -34.61 2.90
C ASP A 649 -16.70 -34.54 1.94
N ALA A 650 -16.60 -33.69 0.93
CA ALA A 650 -17.71 -33.42 0.03
C ALA A 650 -18.14 -34.68 -0.75
N GLN A 651 -17.20 -35.54 -1.13
CA GLN A 651 -17.52 -36.80 -1.80
C GLN A 651 -18.26 -37.77 -0.89
N ARG A 652 -17.84 -37.89 0.37
CA ARG A 652 -18.52 -38.72 1.38
C ARG A 652 -19.97 -38.24 1.60
N ILE A 653 -20.17 -36.93 1.66
CA ILE A 653 -21.48 -36.31 1.83
C ILE A 653 -22.38 -36.57 0.61
N ARG A 654 -21.87 -36.35 -0.62
CA ARG A 654 -22.60 -36.67 -1.86
C ARG A 654 -23.04 -38.13 -1.90
N ASN A 655 -22.14 -39.06 -1.60
CA ASN A 655 -22.44 -40.49 -1.57
C ASN A 655 -23.50 -40.88 -0.52
N ALA A 656 -23.51 -40.22 0.64
CA ALA A 656 -24.50 -40.45 1.68
C ALA A 656 -25.92 -40.02 1.24
N LEU A 657 -26.01 -38.89 0.55
CA LEU A 657 -27.26 -38.37 0.00
C LEU A 657 -27.80 -39.29 -1.10
N ASP A 658 -26.93 -39.79 -1.98
CA ASP A 658 -27.32 -40.71 -3.06
C ASP A 658 -27.76 -42.08 -2.54
N SER A 659 -27.17 -42.55 -1.43
CA SER A 659 -27.46 -43.87 -0.86
C SER A 659 -28.61 -43.88 0.15
N ASN A 660 -29.20 -42.72 0.48
CA ASN A 660 -30.23 -42.55 1.52
C ASN A 660 -29.83 -43.15 2.89
N ARG A 661 -28.52 -43.28 3.13
CA ARG A 661 -27.95 -43.83 4.37
C ARG A 661 -27.44 -42.69 5.24
N ALA A 662 -27.89 -42.63 6.48
CA ALA A 662 -27.25 -41.80 7.49
C ALA A 662 -25.79 -42.25 7.68
N LEU A 663 -24.86 -41.30 7.68
CA LEU A 663 -23.44 -41.56 7.92
C LEU A 663 -23.25 -42.06 9.35
N SER A 664 -23.00 -43.36 9.53
CA SER A 664 -22.53 -43.90 10.82
C SER A 664 -21.04 -43.58 10.97
N TYR A 665 -20.68 -42.87 12.03
CA TYR A 665 -19.29 -42.59 12.41
C TYR A 665 -18.70 -43.83 13.10
N GLU A 666 -17.70 -44.47 12.49
CA GLU A 666 -16.80 -45.38 13.21
C GLU A 666 -15.52 -44.60 13.55
N PRO A 667 -15.09 -44.59 14.82
CA PRO A 667 -14.04 -43.71 15.34
C PRO A 667 -12.63 -43.99 14.81
#